data_AF-A0A139CS93-F1
#
_entry.id   AF-A0A139CS93-F1
#
_cell.length_a   1.000
_cell.length_b   1.000
_cell.length_c   1.000
_cell.angle_alpha   90.00
_cell.angle_beta   90.00
_cell.angle_gamma   90.00
#
_symmetry.space_group_name_H-M   'P 1'
#
loop_
_entity.id
_entity.type
_entity.pdbx_description
1 polymer ?
#
loop_
_entity_poly.entity_id
_entity_poly.type
_entity_poly.pdbx_seq_one_letter_code
_entity_poly.pdbx_strand_id
1 'polypeptide(L)'
;MMEYDEQTIKTKIIPHLFFNKNGDRHFESAKAYFDKSGTKWKDLLHEVQIADIHDESFWRKLVSILNSIYDSDIDENEIINNLKDMEKVVNKLLNYRFDFEFTADENYSINDIDSFNSFIQDEVDTGENLLIDENGITRIELVNNKSESGYLAPFEQGTIDLYPISLIKVDQKNKRLSIHGYKRKRTAFINQINEYNEEVISKHEINELLPLKFDVSHLFTVLKDKDIFLKKINLKCSYFNLNLSVTGDSILEIDEFINPEFIFNDLSDLLKIKDMQFIYPYEIEKKKEIKEINFKLSINENGQQRNGVDEKFFVFSLSVVSKYKDIDINEVEEKIAYEIEKLGIKIDEAYKMPNSYYLSNLINSSNHIKKKYVDILKDDIEAKTVIEHLFDEKIISETEDSIVFDIEKYAKDLSSIFDSLKGIKTGSSTEFFEILGVNQQKNRIELRVKLYCDEKTIKYNNYYTVIFGFNSRFKKKEKIHNIIISDLNTYNILSHYLNNESGKIVQYLYQNIKTYLIYNYKQLLDKESSFAYHWLSKYLENPQEFKDDDTPTKSGYFVQEKIDVLLKYLFGNYLAISGKDNPDGIICLEENKAYVVDCKQHKSLPKAELVKVKEYALSYGETEVIHKVKGGVLIVTKKIIGKGSLNPSARKNILKDEIVSLNFLSLECILNIYEILSQKFLIASEIRTLIRECGLEVIEKSQEAENISDLSKIEVTAISKLRSQIEKYEVNHYPTQHELL
;
A
#
# COMPACT_ATOMS: atom_id res chain seq x y z
N MET A 1 55.49 7.04 1.68
CA MET A 1 54.76 8.26 1.31
C MET A 1 55.44 8.87 0.11
N MET A 2 54.71 9.08 -0.98
CA MET A 2 55.19 9.77 -2.18
C MET A 2 54.89 11.26 -2.02
N GLU A 3 55.91 12.12 -1.98
CA GLU A 3 55.69 13.56 -2.14
C GLU A 3 55.07 13.81 -3.52
N TYR A 4 53.97 14.57 -3.58
CA TYR A 4 53.36 14.93 -4.86
C TYR A 4 54.28 15.89 -5.60
N ASP A 5 54.85 15.44 -6.72
CA ASP A 5 55.60 16.35 -7.60
C ASP A 5 54.69 17.43 -8.22
N GLU A 6 55.30 18.55 -8.57
CA GLU A 6 54.61 19.72 -9.13
C GLU A 6 53.75 19.37 -10.35
N GLN A 7 54.23 18.44 -11.17
CA GLN A 7 53.54 18.03 -12.39
C GLN A 7 52.27 17.24 -12.05
N THR A 8 52.30 16.39 -11.03
CA THR A 8 51.14 15.65 -10.51
C THR A 8 50.10 16.59 -9.93
N ILE A 9 50.52 17.62 -9.19
CA ILE A 9 49.62 18.64 -8.63
C ILE A 9 48.87 19.38 -9.75
N LYS A 10 49.60 19.86 -10.76
CA LYS A 10 49.03 20.65 -11.86
C LYS A 10 48.17 19.85 -12.82
N THR A 11 48.57 18.61 -13.13
CA THR A 11 47.92 17.83 -14.20
C THR A 11 46.87 16.85 -13.70
N LYS A 12 46.93 16.43 -12.43
CA LYS A 12 45.98 15.48 -11.85
C LYS A 12 45.16 16.10 -10.73
N ILE A 13 45.79 16.69 -9.72
CA ILE A 13 45.10 17.07 -8.49
C ILE A 13 44.20 18.29 -8.68
N ILE A 14 44.73 19.43 -9.12
CA ILE A 14 43.95 20.67 -9.26
C ILE A 14 42.81 20.52 -10.27
N PRO A 15 43.00 19.88 -11.45
CA PRO A 15 41.89 19.59 -12.35
C PRO A 15 40.80 18.73 -11.70
N HIS A 16 41.15 17.76 -10.85
CA HIS A 16 40.14 16.96 -10.16
C HIS A 16 39.28 17.76 -9.18
N LEU A 17 39.73 18.91 -8.69
CA LEU A 17 38.88 19.79 -7.87
C LEU A 17 37.69 20.40 -8.65
N PHE A 18 37.61 20.23 -9.97
CA PHE A 18 36.53 20.81 -10.79
C PHE A 18 35.93 19.81 -11.80
N PHE A 19 36.61 18.68 -12.03
CA PHE A 19 36.27 17.67 -13.04
C PHE A 19 36.23 16.28 -12.44
N ASN A 20 35.47 15.41 -13.09
CA ASN A 20 35.63 13.97 -12.88
C ASN A 20 37.07 13.50 -13.18
N LYS A 21 37.39 12.25 -12.79
CA LYS A 21 38.74 11.66 -12.92
C LYS A 21 39.34 11.71 -14.35
N ASN A 22 38.51 11.94 -15.36
CA ASN A 22 38.96 11.95 -16.76
C ASN A 22 39.17 13.37 -17.32
N GLY A 23 38.83 14.44 -16.57
CA GLY A 23 38.93 15.81 -17.05
C GLY A 23 37.88 16.19 -18.11
N ASP A 24 36.92 15.31 -18.39
CA ASP A 24 36.03 15.41 -19.55
C ASP A 24 34.70 16.10 -19.24
N ARG A 25 34.25 16.06 -17.98
CA ARG A 25 32.99 16.69 -17.55
C ARG A 25 33.17 17.43 -16.23
N HIS A 26 32.64 18.65 -16.21
CA HIS A 26 32.50 19.47 -15.02
C HIS A 26 31.51 18.84 -14.03
N PHE A 27 31.74 19.04 -12.74
CA PHE A 27 30.67 18.93 -11.76
C PHE A 27 29.61 20.00 -11.98
N GLU A 28 28.36 19.73 -11.62
CA GLU A 28 27.26 20.68 -11.83
C GLU A 28 27.49 22.00 -11.09
N SER A 29 28.05 21.93 -9.88
CA SER A 29 28.47 23.08 -9.07
C SER A 29 29.52 23.94 -9.78
N ALA A 30 30.60 23.31 -10.26
CA ALA A 30 31.66 23.99 -10.99
C ALA A 30 31.15 24.59 -12.31
N LYS A 31 30.32 23.85 -13.05
CA LYS A 31 29.69 24.32 -14.29
C LYS A 31 28.81 25.54 -14.04
N ALA A 32 27.95 25.50 -13.03
CA ALA A 32 27.08 26.62 -12.67
C ALA A 32 27.88 27.88 -12.30
N TYR A 33 29.00 27.72 -11.58
CA TYR A 33 29.91 28.82 -11.30
C TYR A 33 30.53 29.42 -12.56
N PHE A 34 31.10 28.61 -13.45
CA PHE A 34 31.74 29.10 -14.69
C PHE A 34 30.73 29.74 -15.64
N ASP A 35 29.52 29.19 -15.74
CA ASP A 35 28.43 29.77 -16.54
C ASP A 35 27.99 31.14 -15.99
N LYS A 36 27.98 31.31 -14.65
CA LYS A 36 27.60 32.57 -13.98
C LYS A 36 28.71 33.62 -13.96
N SER A 37 29.97 33.20 -13.80
CA SER A 37 31.13 34.10 -13.71
C SER A 37 31.62 34.55 -15.08
N GLY A 38 31.15 33.92 -16.17
CA GLY A 38 31.58 34.20 -17.55
C GLY A 38 33.03 33.77 -17.84
N THR A 39 33.68 33.10 -16.89
CA THR A 39 35.06 32.62 -17.01
C THR A 39 35.04 31.25 -17.68
N LYS A 40 35.79 31.05 -18.77
CA LYS A 40 35.89 29.74 -19.40
C LYS A 40 36.90 28.90 -18.65
N TRP A 41 36.53 27.67 -18.32
CA TRP A 41 37.44 26.73 -17.67
C TRP A 41 38.79 26.53 -18.37
N LYS A 42 38.81 26.54 -19.70
CA LYS A 42 40.06 26.41 -20.47
C LYS A 42 41.09 27.45 -20.08
N ASP A 43 40.65 28.63 -19.65
CA ASP A 43 41.50 29.72 -19.22
C ASP A 43 42.08 29.41 -17.82
N LEU A 44 41.27 28.90 -16.89
CA LEU A 44 41.73 28.46 -15.57
C LEU A 44 42.69 27.26 -15.67
N LEU A 45 42.41 26.28 -16.53
CA LEU A 45 43.30 25.12 -16.73
C LEU A 45 44.64 25.52 -17.37
N HIS A 46 44.62 26.49 -18.29
CA HIS A 46 45.84 27.07 -18.83
C HIS A 46 46.64 27.80 -17.76
N GLU A 47 45.99 28.60 -16.91
CA GLU A 47 46.61 29.26 -15.75
C GLU A 47 47.24 28.24 -14.80
N VAL A 48 46.55 27.15 -14.45
CA VAL A 48 47.07 26.07 -13.59
C VAL A 48 48.31 25.40 -14.20
N GLN A 49 48.34 25.20 -15.52
CA GLN A 49 49.48 24.57 -16.19
C GLN A 49 50.75 25.43 -16.19
N ILE A 50 50.60 26.76 -16.21
CA ILE A 50 51.73 27.71 -16.25
C ILE A 50 52.04 28.37 -14.90
N ALA A 51 51.17 28.23 -13.91
CA ALA A 51 51.34 28.82 -12.57
C ALA A 51 52.53 28.20 -11.82
N ASP A 52 53.22 28.99 -11.01
CA ASP A 52 54.15 28.46 -10.02
C ASP A 52 53.35 27.92 -8.82
N ILE A 53 53.55 26.66 -8.43
CA ILE A 53 52.83 26.06 -7.30
C ILE A 53 53.16 26.69 -5.95
N HIS A 54 54.18 27.54 -5.87
CA HIS A 54 54.50 28.33 -4.69
C HIS A 54 54.01 29.78 -4.77
N ASP A 55 53.29 30.16 -5.84
CA ASP A 55 52.70 31.50 -5.98
C ASP A 55 51.44 31.64 -5.10
N GLU A 56 51.53 32.48 -4.08
CA GLU A 56 50.42 32.77 -3.17
C GLU A 56 49.20 33.34 -3.89
N SER A 57 49.41 34.14 -4.94
CA SER A 57 48.32 34.80 -5.67
C SER A 57 47.48 33.80 -6.46
N PHE A 58 48.12 32.77 -7.01
CA PHE A 58 47.48 31.64 -7.66
C PHE A 58 46.59 30.86 -6.68
N TRP A 59 47.11 30.53 -5.49
CA TRP A 59 46.35 29.78 -4.49
C TRP A 59 45.19 30.58 -3.89
N ARG A 60 45.35 31.89 -3.64
CA ARG A 60 44.23 32.76 -3.22
C ARG A 60 43.09 32.75 -4.24
N LYS A 61 43.44 32.86 -5.53
CA LYS A 61 42.47 32.81 -6.61
C LYS A 61 41.77 31.44 -6.68
N LEU A 62 42.54 30.35 -6.55
CA LEU A 62 41.99 28.99 -6.57
C LEU A 62 41.02 28.75 -5.40
N VAL A 63 41.40 29.16 -4.19
CA VAL A 63 40.57 29.02 -2.98
C VAL A 63 39.29 29.85 -3.09
N SER A 64 39.37 31.09 -3.59
CA SER A 64 38.19 31.94 -3.83
C SER A 64 37.19 31.30 -4.81
N ILE A 65 37.70 30.65 -5.87
CA ILE A 65 36.87 29.90 -6.82
C ILE A 65 36.23 28.68 -6.13
N LEU A 66 36.98 27.92 -5.34
CA LEU A 66 36.48 26.73 -4.63
C LEU A 66 35.43 27.11 -3.58
N ASN A 67 35.65 28.16 -2.80
CA ASN A 67 34.67 28.70 -1.84
C ASN A 67 33.37 29.08 -2.55
N SER A 68 33.46 29.65 -3.75
CA SER A 68 32.29 30.02 -4.55
C SER A 68 31.57 28.82 -5.19
N ILE A 69 32.29 27.76 -5.54
CA ILE A 69 31.74 26.54 -6.15
C ILE A 69 31.09 25.64 -5.11
N TYR A 70 31.73 25.52 -3.94
CA TYR A 70 31.38 24.60 -2.87
C TYR A 70 30.72 25.29 -1.67
N ASP A 71 30.35 26.57 -1.79
CA ASP A 71 29.72 27.36 -0.72
C ASP A 71 30.42 27.12 0.64
N SER A 72 31.75 27.21 0.63
CA SER A 72 32.63 26.79 1.73
C SER A 72 33.51 27.94 2.22
N ASP A 73 33.98 27.83 3.46
CA ASP A 73 34.83 28.82 4.14
C ASP A 73 36.28 28.33 4.24
N ILE A 74 36.89 27.93 3.11
CA ILE A 74 38.31 27.55 3.11
C ILE A 74 39.14 28.80 3.48
N ASP A 75 39.88 28.72 4.58
CA ASP A 75 40.80 29.79 5.01
C ASP A 75 42.00 29.88 4.06
N GLU A 76 41.99 30.92 3.21
CA GLU A 76 43.08 31.24 2.29
C GLU A 76 44.44 31.38 2.99
N ASN A 77 44.48 31.97 4.19
CA ASN A 77 45.75 32.19 4.89
C ASN A 77 46.33 30.88 5.40
N GLU A 78 45.48 29.93 5.76
CA GLU A 78 45.94 28.60 6.15
C GLU A 78 46.54 27.86 4.95
N ILE A 79 45.94 27.95 3.76
CA ILE A 79 46.50 27.34 2.54
C ILE A 79 47.88 27.95 2.22
N ILE A 80 48.00 29.27 2.29
CA ILE A 80 49.25 29.99 1.98
C ILE A 80 50.36 29.64 2.97
N ASN A 81 50.05 29.60 4.26
CA ASN A 81 51.02 29.27 5.30
C ASN A 81 51.56 27.83 5.18
N ASN A 82 50.86 26.95 4.45
CA ASN A 82 51.25 25.56 4.24
C ASN A 82 51.79 25.26 2.82
N LEU A 83 52.08 26.25 1.96
CA LEU A 83 52.62 26.02 0.60
C LEU A 83 53.99 25.31 0.55
N LYS A 84 54.65 25.14 1.70
CA LYS A 84 55.86 24.34 1.84
C LYS A 84 55.57 22.85 2.04
N ASP A 85 54.33 22.50 2.34
CA ASP A 85 53.80 21.16 2.55
C ASP A 85 52.59 20.98 1.62
N MET A 86 52.91 20.76 0.35
CA MET A 86 51.91 20.71 -0.72
C MET A 86 50.96 19.52 -0.55
N GLU A 87 51.40 18.44 0.07
CA GLU A 87 50.55 17.30 0.42
C GLU A 87 49.44 17.72 1.37
N LYS A 88 49.76 18.48 2.42
CA LYS A 88 48.76 19.03 3.35
C LYS A 88 47.79 20.00 2.68
N VAL A 89 48.28 20.86 1.78
CA VAL A 89 47.42 21.78 1.01
C VAL A 89 46.47 21.01 0.10
N VAL A 90 46.98 20.02 -0.62
CA VAL A 90 46.19 19.18 -1.53
C VAL A 90 45.13 18.39 -0.80
N ASN A 91 45.49 17.68 0.28
CA ASN A 91 44.55 16.87 1.05
C ASN A 91 43.42 17.73 1.62
N LYS A 92 43.77 18.94 2.09
CA LYS A 92 42.77 19.87 2.59
C LYS A 92 41.76 20.29 1.53
N LEU A 93 42.20 20.64 0.32
CA LEU A 93 41.28 21.05 -0.76
C LEU A 93 40.43 19.88 -1.27
N LEU A 94 41.00 18.67 -1.33
CA LEU A 94 40.26 17.46 -1.67
C LEU A 94 39.21 17.12 -0.61
N ASN A 95 39.50 17.35 0.68
CA ASN A 95 38.54 17.16 1.78
C ASN A 95 37.34 18.08 1.67
N TYR A 96 37.54 19.38 1.42
CA TYR A 96 36.42 20.32 1.26
C TYR A 96 35.51 19.95 0.10
N ARG A 97 36.10 19.56 -1.03
CA ARG A 97 35.34 19.04 -2.16
C ARG A 97 34.58 17.77 -1.79
N PHE A 98 35.24 16.85 -1.10
CA PHE A 98 34.62 15.60 -0.68
C PHE A 98 33.42 15.86 0.24
N ASP A 99 33.55 16.70 1.26
CA ASP A 99 32.45 17.01 2.18
C ASP A 99 31.25 17.67 1.47
N PHE A 100 31.50 18.42 0.40
CA PHE A 100 30.44 19.03 -0.41
C PHE A 100 29.80 18.07 -1.42
N GLU A 101 30.60 17.25 -2.12
CA GLU A 101 30.12 16.40 -3.23
C GLU A 101 29.73 14.97 -2.79
N PHE A 102 30.19 14.49 -1.64
CA PHE A 102 29.95 13.10 -1.22
C PHE A 102 28.51 12.88 -0.76
N THR A 103 27.75 12.17 -1.58
CA THR A 103 26.44 11.59 -1.19
C THR A 103 26.60 10.08 -1.10
N ALA A 104 26.53 9.52 0.10
CA ALA A 104 26.63 8.08 0.30
C ALA A 104 25.48 7.35 -0.42
N ASP A 105 25.79 6.43 -1.33
CA ASP A 105 24.76 5.60 -1.97
C ASP A 105 24.31 4.45 -1.06
N GLU A 106 25.24 3.93 -0.26
CA GLU A 106 25.00 2.85 0.70
C GLU A 106 25.75 3.15 2.00
N ASN A 107 25.12 2.79 3.12
CA ASN A 107 25.70 2.87 4.44
C ASN A 107 25.68 1.49 5.08
N TYR A 108 26.72 1.19 5.82
CA TYR A 108 26.86 -0.05 6.55
C TYR A 108 27.43 0.21 7.96
N SER A 109 27.04 -0.62 8.91
CA SER A 109 27.67 -0.75 10.22
C SER A 109 28.87 -1.69 10.13
N ILE A 110 29.95 -1.35 10.82
CA ILE A 110 31.17 -2.13 10.94
C ILE A 110 31.11 -2.86 12.27
N ASN A 111 30.84 -4.16 12.23
CA ASN A 111 30.62 -4.94 13.46
C ASN A 111 31.93 -5.20 14.20
N ASP A 112 33.00 -5.45 13.45
CA ASP A 112 34.35 -5.66 13.94
C ASP A 112 35.31 -4.68 13.26
N ILE A 113 35.59 -3.58 13.98
CA ILE A 113 36.45 -2.51 13.47
C ILE A 113 37.90 -2.96 13.30
N ASP A 114 38.36 -3.92 14.11
CA ASP A 114 39.73 -4.41 14.05
C ASP A 114 39.91 -5.28 12.81
N SER A 115 38.99 -6.22 12.57
CA SER A 115 38.98 -7.03 11.35
C SER A 115 38.78 -6.19 10.08
N PHE A 116 37.93 -5.17 10.14
CA PHE A 116 37.77 -4.21 9.04
C PHE A 116 39.06 -3.45 8.76
N ASN A 117 39.70 -2.92 9.80
CA ASN A 117 40.97 -2.20 9.66
C ASN A 117 42.08 -3.11 9.13
N SER A 118 42.14 -4.37 9.56
CA SER A 118 43.06 -5.37 8.98
C SER A 118 42.80 -5.61 7.50
N PHE A 119 41.54 -5.75 7.08
CA PHE A 119 41.21 -5.84 5.66
C PHE A 119 41.65 -4.59 4.88
N ILE A 120 41.36 -3.39 5.39
CA ILE A 120 41.79 -2.14 4.74
C ILE A 120 43.32 -2.12 4.62
N GLN A 121 44.05 -2.43 5.68
CA GLN A 121 45.52 -2.41 5.68
C GLN A 121 46.15 -3.48 4.78
N ASP A 122 45.61 -4.69 4.78
CA ASP A 122 46.20 -5.82 4.04
C ASP A 122 45.80 -5.81 2.57
N GLU A 123 44.54 -5.50 2.27
CA GLU A 123 43.96 -5.67 0.93
C GLU A 123 43.73 -4.37 0.17
N VAL A 124 43.47 -3.26 0.87
CA VAL A 124 43.20 -1.95 0.26
C VAL A 124 44.47 -1.08 0.22
N ASP A 125 45.24 -0.99 1.30
CA ASP A 125 46.39 -0.07 1.41
C ASP A 125 47.62 -0.51 0.60
N THR A 126 47.64 -1.76 0.15
CA THR A 126 48.77 -2.36 -0.56
C THR A 126 48.82 -2.02 -2.06
N GLY A 127 48.16 -0.94 -2.52
CA GLY A 127 48.05 -0.51 -3.94
C GLY A 127 48.15 1.00 -4.22
N GLU A 128 47.80 1.45 -5.43
CA GLU A 128 47.75 2.88 -5.85
C GLU A 128 46.49 3.62 -5.36
N ASN A 129 46.03 3.33 -4.14
CA ASN A 129 44.83 3.96 -3.57
C ASN A 129 45.17 5.33 -3.01
N LEU A 130 44.25 6.29 -3.15
CA LEU A 130 44.48 7.66 -2.65
C LEU A 130 43.79 7.79 -1.29
N LEU A 131 44.59 7.91 -0.24
CA LEU A 131 44.12 8.32 1.09
C LEU A 131 43.85 9.82 1.04
N ILE A 132 42.59 10.22 1.28
CA ILE A 132 42.15 11.61 1.21
C ILE A 132 42.21 12.25 2.61
N ASP A 133 41.79 11.51 3.65
CA ASP A 133 41.88 11.93 5.06
C ASP A 133 42.10 10.72 5.97
N GLU A 134 42.87 10.90 7.04
CA GLU A 134 42.97 9.98 8.16
C GLU A 134 43.31 10.77 9.43
N ASN A 135 42.33 10.91 10.33
CA ASN A 135 42.50 11.66 11.58
C ASN A 135 42.23 10.80 12.83
N GLY A 136 42.33 9.48 12.70
CA GLY A 136 42.08 8.51 13.79
C GLY A 136 40.62 8.40 14.25
N ILE A 137 39.72 9.19 13.66
CA ILE A 137 38.27 9.15 13.88
C ILE A 137 37.56 8.85 12.56
N THR A 138 37.97 9.55 11.49
CA THR A 138 37.45 9.38 10.14
C THR A 138 38.60 9.05 9.20
N ARG A 139 38.37 8.10 8.29
CA ARG A 139 39.27 7.74 7.21
C ARG A 139 38.51 7.77 5.88
N ILE A 140 39.05 8.48 4.90
CA ILE A 140 38.42 8.66 3.58
C ILE A 140 39.37 8.18 2.50
N GLU A 141 38.91 7.25 1.67
CA GLU A 141 39.74 6.57 0.69
C GLU A 141 39.11 6.46 -0.69
N LEU A 142 39.99 6.51 -1.68
CA LEU A 142 39.70 6.19 -3.07
C LEU A 142 40.26 4.81 -3.39
N VAL A 143 39.38 3.81 -3.54
CA VAL A 143 39.79 2.41 -3.75
C VAL A 143 39.78 2.03 -5.24
N ASN A 144 40.94 1.59 -5.72
CA ASN A 144 41.19 0.91 -6.99
C ASN A 144 41.33 -0.61 -6.72
N ASN A 145 40.65 -1.46 -7.48
CA ASN A 145 40.70 -2.92 -7.26
C ASN A 145 41.94 -3.56 -7.91
N LYS A 146 42.65 -4.44 -7.18
CA LYS A 146 43.92 -5.11 -7.58
C LYS A 146 43.86 -6.00 -8.83
N SER A 147 42.70 -6.44 -9.31
CA SER A 147 42.57 -7.31 -10.49
C SER A 147 42.98 -6.67 -11.83
N GLU A 148 43.48 -5.43 -11.81
CA GLU A 148 43.74 -4.59 -12.97
C GLU A 148 45.24 -4.31 -13.20
N SER A 149 46.16 -5.02 -12.55
CA SER A 149 47.62 -4.86 -12.68
C SER A 149 48.23 -5.38 -14.01
N GLY A 150 47.43 -5.44 -15.08
CA GLY A 150 47.84 -5.97 -16.38
C GLY A 150 47.82 -4.91 -17.47
N TYR A 151 49.02 -4.46 -17.87
CA TYR A 151 49.34 -3.71 -19.10
C TYR A 151 49.25 -2.17 -19.08
N LEU A 152 50.41 -1.53 -18.86
CA LEU A 152 50.71 -0.15 -19.26
C LEU A 152 51.38 -0.17 -20.64
N ALA A 153 50.60 0.07 -21.70
CA ALA A 153 51.11 0.46 -23.02
C ALA A 153 50.38 1.74 -23.45
N PRO A 154 50.99 2.60 -24.30
CA PRO A 154 50.38 3.88 -24.64
C PRO A 154 49.21 3.64 -25.59
N PHE A 155 47.98 3.89 -25.12
CA PHE A 155 46.77 3.78 -25.94
C PHE A 155 46.47 5.10 -26.66
N GLU A 156 46.05 5.02 -27.92
CA GLU A 156 45.69 6.14 -28.80
C GLU A 156 44.36 6.82 -28.41
N GLN A 157 44.22 8.08 -28.83
CA GLN A 157 43.05 8.92 -28.61
C GLN A 157 41.80 8.31 -29.28
N GLY A 158 40.76 8.00 -28.50
CA GLY A 158 39.42 7.66 -29.03
C GLY A 158 38.91 6.23 -28.83
N THR A 159 39.59 5.38 -28.05
CA THR A 159 39.02 4.09 -27.60
C THR A 159 38.56 4.22 -26.15
N ILE A 160 37.24 4.34 -25.96
CA ILE A 160 36.60 4.49 -24.65
C ILE A 160 35.93 3.17 -24.30
N ASP A 161 36.23 2.64 -23.11
CA ASP A 161 35.18 2.26 -22.16
C ASP A 161 35.69 2.08 -20.71
N LEU A 162 35.02 2.82 -19.81
CA LEU A 162 34.62 2.52 -18.42
C LEU A 162 35.65 2.38 -17.29
N TYR A 163 35.66 3.31 -16.31
CA TYR A 163 35.87 2.97 -14.87
C TYR A 163 35.31 4.05 -13.91
N PRO A 164 34.42 3.73 -12.95
CA PRO A 164 34.23 4.61 -11.78
C PRO A 164 34.95 4.10 -10.53
N ILE A 165 35.52 5.07 -9.80
CA ILE A 165 36.04 5.07 -8.42
C ILE A 165 34.94 4.63 -7.44
N SER A 166 35.26 3.82 -6.42
CA SER A 166 34.44 3.76 -5.19
C SER A 166 35.08 4.68 -4.15
N LEU A 167 34.31 5.65 -3.65
CA LEU A 167 34.70 6.50 -2.53
C LEU A 167 34.20 5.86 -1.24
N ILE A 168 35.09 5.74 -0.27
CA ILE A 168 34.81 5.08 0.99
C ILE A 168 35.09 6.07 2.11
N LYS A 169 34.12 6.26 2.99
CA LYS A 169 34.29 6.99 4.26
C LYS A 169 34.06 6.02 5.39
N VAL A 170 35.07 5.85 6.22
CA VAL A 170 35.07 5.03 7.43
C VAL A 170 35.02 5.99 8.62
N ASP A 171 33.92 6.00 9.34
CA ASP A 171 33.80 6.66 10.64
C ASP A 171 34.06 5.61 11.71
N GLN A 172 35.29 5.57 12.22
CA GLN A 172 35.74 4.59 13.19
C GLN A 172 35.05 4.77 14.55
N LYS A 173 34.69 6.01 14.91
CA LYS A 173 34.02 6.32 16.18
C LYS A 173 32.59 5.78 16.21
N ASN A 174 31.84 5.98 15.13
CA ASN A 174 30.47 5.49 14.99
C ASN A 174 30.39 4.12 14.30
N LYS A 175 31.54 3.47 14.07
CA LYS A 175 31.66 2.18 13.38
C LYS A 175 30.84 2.13 12.08
N ARG A 176 30.96 3.15 11.26
CA ARG A 176 30.13 3.30 10.05
C ARG A 176 30.99 3.36 8.80
N LEU A 177 30.53 2.65 7.77
CA LEU A 177 31.09 2.66 6.44
C LEU A 177 30.09 3.28 5.47
N SER A 178 30.47 4.37 4.83
CA SER A 178 29.69 5.01 3.77
C SER A 178 30.39 4.79 2.44
N ILE A 179 29.68 4.23 1.47
CA ILE A 179 30.22 3.90 0.15
C ILE A 179 29.43 4.64 -0.93
N HIS A 180 30.16 5.30 -1.83
CA HIS A 180 29.64 5.89 -3.05
C HIS A 180 30.30 5.24 -4.26
N GLY A 181 29.51 4.92 -5.30
CA GLY A 181 30.02 4.31 -6.54
C GLY A 181 29.02 3.39 -7.24
N TYR A 182 29.39 2.76 -8.36
CA TYR A 182 28.45 1.92 -9.13
C TYR A 182 28.00 0.66 -8.36
N LYS A 183 26.69 0.34 -8.35
CA LYS A 183 26.10 -0.79 -7.59
C LYS A 183 26.90 -2.09 -7.67
N ARG A 184 27.27 -2.54 -8.88
CA ARG A 184 28.05 -3.78 -9.08
C ARG A 184 29.40 -3.75 -8.35
N LYS A 185 30.04 -2.57 -8.28
CA LYS A 185 31.34 -2.38 -7.62
C LYS A 185 31.20 -2.32 -6.10
N ARG A 186 30.19 -1.60 -5.60
CA ARG A 186 29.86 -1.59 -4.16
C ARG A 186 29.60 -3.00 -3.65
N THR A 187 28.78 -3.78 -4.36
CA THR A 187 28.52 -5.18 -4.03
C THR A 187 29.79 -6.04 -4.06
N ALA A 188 30.66 -5.87 -5.07
CA ALA A 188 31.92 -6.63 -5.14
C ALA A 188 32.87 -6.31 -3.97
N PHE A 189 33.00 -5.04 -3.60
CA PHE A 189 33.82 -4.60 -2.47
C PHE A 189 33.28 -5.16 -1.14
N ILE A 190 31.96 -5.04 -0.90
CA ILE A 190 31.33 -5.61 0.29
C ILE A 190 31.51 -7.13 0.36
N ASN A 191 31.36 -7.83 -0.76
CA ASN A 191 31.59 -9.27 -0.81
C ASN A 191 33.04 -9.63 -0.51
N GLN A 192 34.02 -8.88 -1.04
CA GLN A 192 35.45 -9.12 -0.73
C GLN A 192 35.76 -8.95 0.75
N ILE A 193 35.18 -7.92 1.39
CA ILE A 193 35.34 -7.71 2.83
C ILE A 193 34.77 -8.89 3.62
N ASN A 194 33.55 -9.30 3.28
CA ASN A 194 32.91 -10.42 3.95
C ASN A 194 33.57 -11.78 3.60
N GLU A 195 34.20 -11.94 2.43
CA GLU A 195 35.01 -13.13 2.12
C GLU A 195 36.30 -13.18 2.95
N TYR A 196 36.90 -12.02 3.26
CA TYR A 196 38.06 -11.93 4.14
C TYR A 196 37.71 -12.28 5.59
N ASN A 197 36.56 -11.79 6.08
CA ASN A 197 35.99 -12.20 7.36
C ASN A 197 34.45 -12.06 7.30
N GLU A 198 33.74 -13.19 7.48
CA GLU A 198 32.32 -13.40 7.12
C GLU A 198 31.32 -12.41 7.74
N GLU A 199 31.71 -11.60 8.73
CA GLU A 199 30.78 -10.77 9.52
C GLU A 199 31.24 -9.33 9.77
N VAL A 200 32.18 -8.81 8.98
CA VAL A 200 32.76 -7.48 9.23
C VAL A 200 31.77 -6.34 8.99
N ILE A 201 30.90 -6.45 7.97
CA ILE A 201 29.98 -5.39 7.56
C ILE A 201 28.53 -5.88 7.55
N SER A 202 27.61 -5.09 8.13
CA SER A 202 26.16 -5.28 8.01
C SER A 202 25.42 -4.00 7.64
N LYS A 203 24.19 -4.12 7.11
CA LYS A 203 23.36 -2.93 6.82
C LYS A 203 22.72 -2.34 8.08
N HIS A 204 22.51 -3.17 9.10
CA HIS A 204 21.96 -2.80 10.40
C HIS A 204 22.70 -3.58 11.51
N GLU A 205 22.70 -3.06 12.73
CA GLU A 205 23.24 -3.78 13.89
C GLU A 205 22.31 -4.95 14.27
N ILE A 206 22.75 -6.18 14.01
CA ILE A 206 21.90 -7.38 14.04
C ILE A 206 21.46 -7.76 15.46
N ASN A 207 22.23 -7.34 16.47
CA ASN A 207 21.89 -7.61 17.87
C ASN A 207 20.64 -6.84 18.34
N GLU A 208 20.09 -5.95 17.51
CA GLU A 208 18.99 -5.05 17.83
C GLU A 208 17.72 -5.28 17.00
N LEU A 209 17.60 -6.40 16.26
CA LEU A 209 16.37 -6.69 15.51
C LEU A 209 15.15 -6.67 16.44
N LEU A 210 14.29 -5.67 16.26
CA LEU A 210 13.19 -5.40 17.17
C LEU A 210 12.05 -6.40 16.91
N PRO A 211 11.42 -6.95 17.97
CA PRO A 211 10.14 -7.61 17.83
C PRO A 211 9.05 -6.54 17.61
N LEU A 212 8.33 -6.61 16.50
CA LEU A 212 7.15 -5.75 16.31
C LEU A 212 5.96 -6.34 17.07
N LYS A 213 5.66 -5.79 18.26
CA LYS A 213 4.50 -6.20 19.08
C LYS A 213 3.33 -5.24 18.91
N PHE A 214 2.92 -5.03 17.66
CA PHE A 214 1.82 -4.15 17.31
C PHE A 214 0.59 -4.95 16.86
N ASP A 215 -0.60 -4.59 17.35
CA ASP A 215 -1.85 -5.17 16.88
C ASP A 215 -2.28 -4.53 15.56
N VAL A 216 -1.92 -5.19 14.46
CA VAL A 216 -2.18 -4.76 13.08
C VAL A 216 -3.65 -4.40 12.85
N SER A 217 -4.57 -5.12 13.50
CA SER A 217 -6.01 -4.92 13.35
C SER A 217 -6.50 -3.57 13.89
N HIS A 218 -5.69 -2.87 14.68
CA HIS A 218 -6.00 -1.55 15.23
C HIS A 218 -5.15 -0.41 14.63
N LEU A 219 -4.24 -0.70 13.69
CA LEU A 219 -3.33 0.30 13.09
C LEU A 219 -4.07 1.54 12.63
N PHE A 220 -5.12 1.32 11.85
CA PHE A 220 -5.77 2.37 11.10
C PHE A 220 -6.74 3.18 11.94
N THR A 221 -7.42 2.56 12.91
CA THR A 221 -8.18 3.29 13.94
C THR A 221 -7.26 4.18 14.76
N VAL A 222 -6.13 3.66 15.27
CA VAL A 222 -5.26 4.46 16.14
C VAL A 222 -4.60 5.61 15.37
N LEU A 223 -4.18 5.39 14.11
CA LEU A 223 -3.68 6.47 13.25
C LEU A 223 -4.77 7.52 13.00
N LYS A 224 -6.01 7.10 12.74
CA LYS A 224 -7.14 8.02 12.56
C LYS A 224 -7.43 8.84 13.82
N ASP A 225 -7.31 8.27 15.02
CA ASP A 225 -7.46 8.98 16.30
C ASP A 225 -6.34 10.02 16.52
N LYS A 226 -5.26 9.95 15.75
CA LYS A 226 -4.16 10.94 15.69
C LYS A 226 -4.29 11.91 14.51
N ASP A 227 -5.48 11.98 13.91
CA ASP A 227 -5.74 12.73 12.68
C ASP A 227 -4.83 12.33 11.50
N ILE A 228 -4.28 11.11 11.51
CA ILE A 228 -3.54 10.56 10.39
C ILE A 228 -4.49 9.70 9.55
N PHE A 229 -4.87 10.22 8.39
CA PHE A 229 -5.87 9.59 7.54
C PHE A 229 -5.21 8.78 6.43
N LEU A 230 -5.52 7.50 6.37
CA LEU A 230 -5.00 6.63 5.32
C LEU A 230 -5.72 6.87 4.00
N LYS A 231 -4.96 7.14 2.95
CA LYS A 231 -5.44 7.41 1.59
C LYS A 231 -5.44 6.17 0.71
N LYS A 232 -4.36 5.37 0.77
CA LYS A 232 -4.14 4.24 -0.14
C LYS A 232 -3.13 3.25 0.38
N ILE A 233 -3.30 1.97 0.02
CA ILE A 233 -2.35 0.90 0.32
C ILE A 233 -1.89 0.27 -1.00
N ASN A 234 -0.59 0.16 -1.19
CA ASN A 234 0.01 -0.56 -2.29
C ASN A 234 0.50 -1.93 -1.79
N LEU A 235 0.15 -3.00 -2.51
CA LEU A 235 0.46 -4.36 -2.10
C LEU A 235 1.50 -5.00 -3.03
N LYS A 236 2.34 -5.87 -2.46
CA LYS A 236 3.30 -6.69 -3.22
C LYS A 236 2.60 -7.79 -4.04
N CYS A 237 1.36 -8.16 -3.69
CA CYS A 237 0.56 -9.18 -4.36
C CYS A 237 -0.94 -9.05 -4.03
N SER A 238 -1.80 -9.72 -4.80
CA SER A 238 -3.25 -9.79 -4.53
C SER A 238 -3.55 -10.51 -3.21
N TYR A 239 -4.49 -9.99 -2.41
CA TYR A 239 -4.97 -10.59 -1.16
C TYR A 239 -5.60 -11.98 -1.34
N PHE A 240 -6.16 -12.23 -2.53
CA PHE A 240 -6.79 -13.50 -2.90
C PHE A 240 -6.40 -13.88 -4.33
N ASN A 241 -6.16 -15.17 -4.57
CA ASN A 241 -6.01 -15.70 -5.93
C ASN A 241 -7.38 -15.81 -6.63
N LEU A 242 -8.05 -14.68 -6.88
CA LEU A 242 -9.12 -14.61 -7.86
C LEU A 242 -8.49 -14.35 -9.21
N ASN A 243 -8.57 -15.34 -10.12
CA ASN A 243 -8.16 -15.21 -11.51
C ASN A 243 -9.07 -14.21 -12.24
N LEU A 244 -8.80 -12.92 -12.04
CA LEU A 244 -8.94 -11.91 -13.07
C LEU A 244 -7.51 -11.41 -13.31
N SER A 245 -7.17 -11.28 -14.58
CA SER A 245 -5.86 -10.81 -15.04
C SER A 245 -5.54 -9.44 -14.46
N VAL A 246 -4.87 -9.41 -13.30
CA VAL A 246 -4.33 -8.19 -12.70
C VAL A 246 -2.82 -8.38 -12.58
N THR A 247 -2.10 -7.48 -13.24
CA THR A 247 -0.63 -7.46 -13.34
C THR A 247 0.01 -6.95 -12.05
N GLY A 248 1.03 -7.66 -11.56
CA GLY A 248 2.27 -7.14 -10.94
C GLY A 248 2.25 -6.26 -9.69
N ASP A 249 1.45 -5.21 -9.63
CA ASP A 249 1.39 -4.23 -8.55
C ASP A 249 -0.09 -3.90 -8.30
N SER A 250 -0.70 -4.57 -7.32
CA SER A 250 -2.10 -4.32 -6.98
C SER A 250 -2.18 -3.19 -5.95
N ILE A 251 -2.80 -2.10 -6.38
CA ILE A 251 -3.22 -1.02 -5.51
C ILE A 251 -4.56 -1.41 -4.88
N LEU A 252 -4.67 -1.29 -3.56
CA LEU A 252 -5.92 -1.44 -2.84
C LEU A 252 -6.32 -0.06 -2.31
N GLU A 253 -7.35 0.51 -2.94
CA GLU A 253 -7.90 1.80 -2.53
C GLU A 253 -8.96 1.55 -1.46
N ILE A 254 -8.77 2.17 -0.29
CA ILE A 254 -9.52 1.83 0.93
C ILE A 254 -10.99 2.15 0.80
N ASP A 255 -11.32 3.11 -0.05
CA ASP A 255 -12.68 3.43 -0.44
C ASP A 255 -13.46 2.23 -1.00
N GLU A 256 -12.76 1.23 -1.54
CA GLU A 256 -13.34 -0.04 -1.98
C GLU A 256 -13.67 -0.98 -0.82
N PHE A 257 -13.24 -0.72 0.43
CA PHE A 257 -13.47 -1.54 1.63
C PHE A 257 -13.77 -0.73 2.88
N ILE A 258 -14.90 -1.05 3.53
CA ILE A 258 -15.43 -0.28 4.67
C ILE A 258 -14.46 -0.24 5.87
N ASN A 259 -13.48 -1.15 5.96
CA ASN A 259 -12.44 -1.07 6.99
C ASN A 259 -11.18 -1.87 6.59
N PRO A 260 -10.00 -1.25 6.41
CA PRO A 260 -8.72 -1.94 6.21
C PRO A 260 -8.40 -2.94 7.33
N GLU A 261 -8.93 -2.74 8.54
CA GLU A 261 -8.74 -3.61 9.69
C GLU A 261 -9.35 -5.01 9.51
N PHE A 262 -10.36 -5.17 8.64
CA PHE A 262 -10.88 -6.51 8.29
C PHE A 262 -9.95 -7.26 7.32
N ILE A 263 -9.06 -6.53 6.65
CA ILE A 263 -8.14 -7.06 5.66
C ILE A 263 -6.85 -7.48 6.35
N PHE A 264 -6.22 -6.58 7.10
CA PHE A 264 -4.94 -6.82 7.76
C PHE A 264 -5.13 -7.27 9.21
N ASN A 265 -5.10 -8.58 9.44
CA ASN A 265 -5.40 -9.14 10.76
C ASN A 265 -4.15 -9.45 11.59
N ASP A 266 -3.00 -9.68 10.94
CA ASP A 266 -1.76 -10.01 11.62
C ASP A 266 -0.50 -9.42 10.93
N LEU A 267 0.67 -9.62 11.54
CA LEU A 267 1.94 -9.12 11.01
C LEU A 267 2.29 -9.70 9.62
N SER A 268 1.91 -10.95 9.35
CA SER A 268 2.11 -11.57 8.03
C SER A 268 1.30 -10.85 6.96
N ASP A 269 0.07 -10.45 7.31
CA ASP A 269 -0.79 -9.64 6.46
C ASP A 269 -0.20 -8.25 6.21
N LEU A 270 0.38 -7.62 7.24
CA LEU A 270 1.07 -6.33 7.12
C LEU A 270 2.25 -6.39 6.14
N LEU A 271 3.03 -7.48 6.13
CA LEU A 271 4.17 -7.63 5.22
C LEU A 271 3.80 -7.74 3.73
N LYS A 272 2.53 -8.06 3.42
CA LYS A 272 2.00 -7.99 2.04
C LYS A 272 1.94 -6.55 1.52
N ILE A 273 1.95 -5.57 2.42
CA ILE A 273 1.99 -4.15 2.07
C ILE A 273 3.39 -3.77 1.59
N LYS A 274 3.42 -3.09 0.44
CA LYS A 274 4.62 -2.42 -0.10
C LYS A 274 4.73 -1.03 0.50
N ASP A 275 3.64 -0.27 0.43
CA ASP A 275 3.57 1.07 1.00
C ASP A 275 2.14 1.51 1.33
N MET A 276 2.05 2.51 2.20
CA MET A 276 0.81 3.16 2.64
C MET A 276 0.97 4.67 2.46
N GLN A 277 -0.03 5.31 1.87
CA GLN A 277 -0.07 6.76 1.70
C GLN A 277 -1.08 7.35 2.68
N PHE A 278 -0.68 8.39 3.41
CA PHE A 278 -1.47 9.04 4.44
C PHE A 278 -1.53 10.55 4.22
N ILE A 279 -2.51 11.18 4.87
CA ILE A 279 -2.67 12.63 4.99
C ILE A 279 -2.55 12.99 6.48
N TYR A 280 -1.76 14.02 6.77
CA TYR A 280 -1.54 14.57 8.10
C TYR A 280 -1.88 16.07 8.13
N PRO A 281 -2.80 16.54 8.99
CA PRO A 281 -3.11 17.95 9.15
C PRO A 281 -2.02 18.63 9.99
N TYR A 282 -1.28 19.54 9.35
CA TYR A 282 -0.22 20.31 9.99
C TYR A 282 -0.65 21.74 10.28
N GLU A 283 -0.64 22.15 11.55
CA GLU A 283 -0.91 23.53 11.93
C GLU A 283 0.37 24.38 11.83
N ILE A 284 0.32 25.42 11.00
CA ILE A 284 1.38 26.43 10.93
C ILE A 284 1.13 27.45 12.04
N GLU A 285 1.84 27.31 13.16
CA GLU A 285 1.67 28.14 14.37
C GLU A 285 1.65 29.65 14.08
N LYS A 286 2.51 30.12 13.16
CA LYS A 286 2.62 31.55 12.80
C LYS A 286 1.38 32.11 12.10
N LYS A 287 0.57 31.26 11.45
CA LYS A 287 -0.58 31.68 10.62
C LYS A 287 -1.92 31.14 11.12
N LYS A 288 -1.95 30.22 12.10
CA LYS A 288 -3.14 29.47 12.51
C LYS A 288 -3.88 28.85 11.31
N GLU A 289 -3.09 28.36 10.35
CA GLU A 289 -3.57 27.74 9.13
C GLU A 289 -3.23 26.25 9.19
N ILE A 290 -4.21 25.39 8.91
CA ILE A 290 -4.01 23.94 8.82
C ILE A 290 -3.76 23.59 7.36
N LYS A 291 -2.65 22.90 7.10
CA LYS A 291 -2.30 22.39 5.77
C LYS A 291 -2.20 20.88 5.77
N GLU A 292 -2.76 20.26 4.74
CA GLU A 292 -2.72 18.80 4.58
C GLU A 292 -1.41 18.36 3.96
N ILE A 293 -0.63 17.57 4.69
CA ILE A 293 0.65 17.03 4.24
C ILE A 293 0.48 15.57 3.86
N ASN A 294 0.92 15.22 2.66
CA ASN A 294 0.93 13.83 2.23
C ASN A 294 2.24 13.19 2.68
N PHE A 295 2.15 12.00 3.27
CA PHE A 295 3.32 11.19 3.58
C PHE A 295 3.11 9.74 3.19
N LYS A 296 4.22 9.03 3.04
CA LYS A 296 4.27 7.64 2.63
C LYS A 296 5.05 6.84 3.67
N LEU A 297 4.44 5.78 4.19
CA LEU A 297 5.10 4.79 5.03
C LEU A 297 5.32 3.51 4.21
N SER A 298 6.56 3.14 3.94
CA SER A 298 6.90 1.96 3.12
C SER A 298 7.48 0.84 3.98
N ILE A 299 7.17 -0.40 3.64
CA ILE A 299 7.71 -1.59 4.32
C ILE A 299 8.70 -2.29 3.39
N ASN A 300 9.98 -2.12 3.70
CA ASN A 300 11.08 -2.61 2.89
C ASN A 300 11.59 -3.94 3.47
N GLU A 301 11.43 -5.03 2.71
CA GLU A 301 12.05 -6.31 3.06
C GLU A 301 13.51 -6.32 2.63
N ASN A 302 14.39 -6.65 3.56
CA ASN A 302 15.83 -6.71 3.37
C ASN A 302 16.37 -8.08 3.79
N GLY A 303 17.60 -8.39 3.39
CA GLY A 303 18.32 -9.58 3.81
C GLY A 303 19.80 -9.31 3.97
N GLN A 304 20.43 -10.05 4.88
CA GLN A 304 21.87 -10.02 5.11
C GLN A 304 22.39 -11.43 5.35
N GLN A 305 23.64 -11.71 4.97
CA GLN A 305 24.29 -12.99 5.26
C GLN A 305 24.90 -12.95 6.66
N ARG A 306 24.67 -13.99 7.46
CA ARG A 306 25.28 -14.20 8.79
C ARG A 306 25.50 -15.69 9.04
N ASN A 307 26.70 -16.13 9.41
CA ASN A 307 27.03 -17.55 9.57
C ASN A 307 26.51 -18.46 8.43
N GLY A 308 26.55 -17.98 7.18
CA GLY A 308 25.99 -18.67 6.01
C GLY A 308 24.44 -18.73 5.94
N VAL A 309 23.74 -17.84 6.64
CA VAL A 309 22.26 -17.71 6.66
C VAL A 309 21.84 -16.38 6.06
N ASP A 310 20.91 -16.40 5.11
CA ASP A 310 20.22 -15.19 4.61
C ASP A 310 19.14 -14.80 5.64
N GLU A 311 19.50 -13.96 6.60
CA GLU A 311 18.59 -13.46 7.62
C GLU A 311 17.74 -12.33 7.00
N LYS A 312 16.44 -12.61 6.83
CA LYS A 312 15.47 -11.63 6.36
C LYS A 312 14.93 -10.80 7.52
N PHE A 313 14.77 -9.51 7.28
CA PHE A 313 14.18 -8.54 8.18
C PHE A 313 13.41 -7.49 7.36
N PHE A 314 12.65 -6.64 8.03
CA PHE A 314 11.97 -5.54 7.36
C PHE A 314 12.16 -4.23 8.10
N VAL A 315 12.05 -3.12 7.36
CA VAL A 315 12.25 -1.75 7.86
C VAL A 315 11.07 -0.90 7.41
N PHE A 316 10.55 -0.05 8.31
CA PHE A 316 9.60 1.00 7.95
C PHE A 316 10.36 2.26 7.55
N SER A 317 10.17 2.74 6.33
CA SER A 317 10.74 4.02 5.89
C SER A 317 9.64 5.07 5.73
N LEU A 318 9.86 6.27 6.25
CA LEU A 318 8.98 7.41 6.09
C LEU A 318 9.45 8.28 4.90
N SER A 319 8.50 8.85 4.17
CA SER A 319 8.78 9.87 3.15
C SER A 319 7.68 10.90 3.18
N VAL A 320 8.05 12.16 3.42
CA VAL A 320 7.11 13.28 3.48
C VAL A 320 7.24 14.12 2.22
N VAL A 321 6.11 14.47 1.61
CA VAL A 321 6.08 15.33 0.43
C VAL A 321 5.14 16.50 0.69
N SER A 322 5.69 17.71 0.69
CA SER A 322 4.91 18.95 0.80
C SER A 322 4.93 19.71 -0.52
N LYS A 323 3.75 20.13 -0.99
CA LYS A 323 3.60 21.11 -2.08
C LYS A 323 3.79 22.56 -1.60
N TYR A 324 3.87 22.77 -0.29
CA TYR A 324 3.89 24.09 0.33
C TYR A 324 5.33 24.51 0.64
N LYS A 325 5.78 25.60 0.01
CA LYS A 325 7.14 26.15 0.17
C LYS A 325 7.41 26.76 1.55
N ASP A 326 6.36 27.07 2.31
CA ASP A 326 6.44 27.69 3.64
C ASP A 326 6.46 26.68 4.79
N ILE A 327 6.67 25.40 4.48
CA ILE A 327 6.76 24.30 5.45
C ILE A 327 8.17 23.74 5.44
N ASP A 328 8.75 23.61 6.64
CA ASP A 328 9.97 22.82 6.84
C ASP A 328 9.61 21.34 6.83
N ILE A 329 10.08 20.61 5.80
CA ILE A 329 9.75 19.20 5.62
C ILE A 329 10.35 18.36 6.75
N ASN A 330 11.54 18.71 7.24
CA ASN A 330 12.22 17.94 8.28
C ASN A 330 11.45 18.03 9.62
N GLU A 331 10.97 19.23 9.98
CA GLU A 331 10.14 19.42 11.18
C GLU A 331 8.85 18.60 11.12
N VAL A 332 8.20 18.57 9.94
CA VAL A 332 6.96 17.78 9.75
C VAL A 332 7.26 16.29 9.80
N GLU A 333 8.35 15.85 9.18
CA GLU A 333 8.79 14.46 9.19
C GLU A 333 9.08 13.96 10.61
N GLU A 334 9.78 14.75 11.43
CA GLU A 334 10.03 14.43 12.84
C GLU A 334 8.74 14.29 13.64
N LYS A 335 7.75 15.17 13.42
CA LYS A 335 6.45 15.08 14.12
C LYS A 335 5.65 13.86 13.69
N ILE A 336 5.62 13.55 12.39
CA ILE A 336 4.94 12.35 11.87
C ILE A 336 5.62 11.09 12.41
N ALA A 337 6.96 11.03 12.36
CA ALA A 337 7.73 9.92 12.92
C ALA A 337 7.43 9.72 14.40
N TYR A 338 7.38 10.80 15.19
CA TYR A 338 7.03 10.74 16.62
C TYR A 338 5.63 10.18 16.89
N GLU A 339 4.61 10.55 16.10
CA GLU A 339 3.27 9.97 16.27
C GLU A 339 3.22 8.49 15.86
N ILE A 340 3.94 8.09 14.81
CA ILE A 340 4.05 6.68 14.38
C ILE A 340 4.80 5.84 15.42
N GLU A 341 5.87 6.39 16.02
CA GLU A 341 6.66 5.73 17.06
C GLU A 341 5.89 5.42 18.33
N LYS A 342 4.93 6.27 18.71
CA LYS A 342 4.01 5.99 19.83
C LYS A 342 3.16 4.74 19.62
N LEU A 343 3.00 4.31 18.36
CA LEU A 343 2.32 3.06 18.02
C LEU A 343 3.25 1.84 18.15
N GLY A 344 4.51 2.03 18.52
CA GLY A 344 5.51 0.96 18.55
C GLY A 344 6.15 0.69 17.18
N ILE A 345 5.97 1.58 16.21
CA ILE A 345 6.62 1.53 14.89
C ILE A 345 7.73 2.58 14.87
N LYS A 346 8.96 2.18 15.13
CA LYS A 346 10.17 2.97 14.88
C LYS A 346 10.53 3.00 13.40
N ILE A 347 10.82 4.19 12.90
CA ILE A 347 11.21 4.47 11.52
C ILE A 347 12.70 4.14 11.34
N ASP A 348 13.05 3.57 10.18
CA ASP A 348 14.39 3.16 9.76
C ASP A 348 15.11 2.12 10.65
N GLU A 349 14.38 1.56 11.61
CA GLU A 349 14.81 0.44 12.46
C GLU A 349 14.46 -0.93 11.84
N ALA A 350 15.30 -1.93 12.12
CA ALA A 350 15.14 -3.28 11.57
C ALA A 350 14.32 -4.19 12.50
N TYR A 351 13.30 -4.85 11.93
CA TYR A 351 12.39 -5.76 12.63
C TYR A 351 12.58 -7.21 12.20
N LYS A 352 12.45 -8.13 13.16
CA LYS A 352 12.43 -9.58 12.89
C LYS A 352 11.23 -9.95 12.04
N MET A 353 11.39 -10.88 11.10
CA MET A 353 10.24 -11.50 10.43
C MET A 353 9.37 -12.26 11.44
N PRO A 354 8.04 -12.33 11.27
CA PRO A 354 7.16 -13.03 12.19
C PRO A 354 7.35 -14.56 12.12
N ASN A 355 7.02 -15.29 13.19
CA ASN A 355 7.16 -16.75 13.23
C ASN A 355 6.37 -17.48 12.14
N SER A 356 5.26 -16.89 11.67
CA SER A 356 4.51 -17.36 10.51
C SER A 356 5.32 -17.38 9.21
N TYR A 357 6.26 -16.45 9.02
CA TYR A 357 7.17 -16.41 7.88
C TYR A 357 8.13 -17.60 7.90
N TYR A 358 8.79 -17.84 9.03
CA TYR A 358 9.74 -18.95 9.16
C TYR A 358 9.03 -20.32 9.07
N LEU A 359 7.83 -20.47 9.66
CA LEU A 359 7.04 -21.71 9.52
C LEU A 359 6.61 -21.94 8.07
N SER A 360 6.14 -20.90 7.38
CA SER A 360 5.74 -21.01 5.97
C SER A 360 6.92 -21.43 5.08
N ASN A 361 8.12 -20.89 5.35
CA ASN A 361 9.32 -21.30 4.63
C ASN A 361 9.80 -22.70 5.02
N LEU A 362 9.64 -23.12 6.27
CA LEU A 362 9.90 -24.51 6.68
C LEU A 362 9.05 -25.51 5.89
N ILE A 363 7.77 -25.20 5.67
CA ILE A 363 6.84 -26.05 4.91
C ILE A 363 7.23 -26.12 3.43
N ASN A 364 7.61 -24.99 2.82
CA ASN A 364 7.74 -24.85 1.37
C ASN A 364 9.17 -24.97 0.80
N SER A 365 10.22 -24.91 1.65
CA SER A 365 11.61 -24.90 1.20
C SER A 365 12.18 -26.30 0.92
N SER A 366 13.39 -26.37 0.36
CA SER A 366 14.18 -27.62 0.24
C SER A 366 14.73 -28.08 1.60
N ASN A 367 14.93 -29.40 1.77
CA ASN A 367 15.27 -30.01 3.07
C ASN A 367 16.56 -29.47 3.73
N HIS A 368 17.56 -29.02 2.95
CA HIS A 368 18.81 -28.47 3.48
C HIS A 368 18.67 -27.06 4.07
N ILE A 369 17.66 -26.29 3.65
CA ILE A 369 17.38 -24.94 4.18
C ILE A 369 16.47 -25.03 5.42
N LYS A 370 15.63 -26.06 5.49
CA LYS A 370 14.66 -26.27 6.59
C LYS A 370 15.29 -26.31 7.99
N LYS A 371 16.48 -26.93 8.14
CA LYS A 371 17.18 -27.01 9.43
C LYS A 371 17.38 -25.63 10.04
N LYS A 372 17.79 -24.67 9.20
CA LYS A 372 18.01 -23.28 9.61
C LYS A 372 16.74 -22.58 10.11
N TYR A 373 15.60 -22.80 9.46
CA TYR A 373 14.32 -22.25 9.93
C TYR A 373 13.85 -22.89 11.23
N VAL A 374 14.12 -24.18 11.43
CA VAL A 374 13.83 -24.88 12.70
C VAL A 374 14.69 -24.31 13.81
N ASP A 375 15.99 -24.08 13.58
CA ASP A 375 16.90 -23.54 14.59
C ASP A 375 16.43 -22.14 15.05
N ILE A 376 16.10 -21.24 14.11
CA ILE A 376 15.53 -19.92 14.42
C ILE A 376 14.25 -20.03 15.25
N LEU A 377 13.32 -20.93 14.88
CA LEU A 377 12.05 -21.11 15.57
C LEU A 377 12.20 -21.81 16.94
N LYS A 378 13.24 -22.61 17.16
CA LYS A 378 13.53 -23.25 18.46
C LYS A 378 14.07 -22.24 19.48
N ASP A 379 14.81 -21.24 19.02
CA ASP A 379 15.38 -20.19 19.85
C ASP A 379 14.35 -19.12 20.27
N ASP A 380 13.21 -19.04 19.58
CA ASP A 380 12.09 -18.18 19.95
C ASP A 380 11.13 -18.89 20.93
N ILE A 381 10.96 -18.30 22.12
CA ILE A 381 10.07 -18.79 23.18
C ILE A 381 8.63 -18.94 22.69
N GLU A 382 8.13 -18.03 21.86
CA GLU A 382 6.75 -18.06 21.37
C GLU A 382 6.53 -19.17 20.33
N ALA A 383 7.56 -19.51 19.55
CA ALA A 383 7.48 -20.51 18.49
C ALA A 383 7.86 -21.92 18.95
N LYS A 384 8.61 -22.04 20.05
CA LYS A 384 9.10 -23.32 20.59
C LYS A 384 8.00 -24.36 20.76
N THR A 385 6.88 -24.01 21.39
CA THR A 385 5.76 -24.94 21.63
C THR A 385 5.18 -25.51 20.32
N VAL A 386 5.09 -24.68 19.28
CA VAL A 386 4.62 -25.11 17.96
C VAL A 386 5.62 -26.06 17.32
N ILE A 387 6.91 -25.76 17.37
CA ILE A 387 7.94 -26.63 16.80
C ILE A 387 8.04 -27.97 17.53
N GLU A 388 7.99 -27.97 18.87
CA GLU A 388 7.98 -29.18 19.68
C GLU A 388 6.79 -30.09 19.32
N HIS A 389 5.59 -29.52 19.20
CA HIS A 389 4.41 -30.24 18.71
C HIS A 389 4.65 -30.91 17.34
N LEU A 390 5.25 -30.18 16.39
CA LEU A 390 5.55 -30.74 15.07
C LEU A 390 6.56 -31.90 15.12
N PHE A 391 7.52 -31.88 16.05
CA PHE A 391 8.45 -33.00 16.27
C PHE A 391 7.76 -34.18 16.95
N ASP A 392 6.95 -33.93 17.98
CA ASP A 392 6.26 -34.95 18.76
C ASP A 392 5.25 -35.73 17.90
N GLU A 393 4.50 -35.02 17.05
CA GLU A 393 3.60 -35.61 16.05
C GLU A 393 4.33 -36.22 14.85
N LYS A 394 5.67 -36.15 14.83
CA LYS A 394 6.54 -36.65 13.76
C LYS A 394 6.18 -36.07 12.39
N ILE A 395 5.70 -34.82 12.38
CA ILE A 395 5.43 -34.04 11.17
C ILE A 395 6.76 -33.52 10.62
N ILE A 396 7.66 -33.09 11.50
CA ILE A 396 9.07 -32.86 11.18
C ILE A 396 9.95 -33.91 11.84
N SER A 397 11.01 -34.30 11.15
CA SER A 397 12.04 -35.19 11.70
C SER A 397 13.43 -34.71 11.31
N GLU A 398 14.37 -34.90 12.23
CA GLU A 398 15.77 -34.52 12.05
C GLU A 398 16.60 -35.71 11.57
N THR A 399 17.45 -35.42 10.58
CA THR A 399 18.55 -36.28 10.11
C THR A 399 19.86 -35.52 10.34
N GLU A 400 21.01 -36.18 10.24
CA GLU A 400 22.32 -35.55 10.50
C GLU A 400 22.47 -34.18 9.81
N ASP A 401 22.08 -34.07 8.53
CA ASP A 401 22.28 -32.87 7.72
C ASP A 401 20.98 -32.15 7.28
N SER A 402 19.78 -32.65 7.64
CA SER A 402 18.53 -32.08 7.10
C SER A 402 17.30 -32.27 7.97
N ILE A 403 16.29 -31.42 7.74
CA ILE A 403 14.94 -31.59 8.28
C ILE A 403 14.04 -32.14 7.17
N VAL A 404 13.31 -33.21 7.49
CA VAL A 404 12.26 -33.78 6.64
C VAL A 404 10.90 -33.29 7.13
N PHE A 405 10.03 -32.88 6.21
CA PHE A 405 8.67 -32.43 6.50
C PHE A 405 7.66 -33.37 5.83
N ASP A 406 6.75 -33.94 6.62
CA ASP A 406 5.69 -34.85 6.17
C ASP A 406 4.37 -34.10 5.99
N ILE A 407 4.07 -33.77 4.73
CA ILE A 407 2.88 -33.01 4.35
C ILE A 407 1.58 -33.76 4.62
N GLU A 408 1.57 -35.10 4.56
CA GLU A 408 0.34 -35.87 4.77
C GLU A 408 -0.02 -35.90 6.26
N LYS A 409 0.97 -36.05 7.14
CA LYS A 409 0.77 -35.91 8.59
C LYS A 409 0.38 -34.50 8.98
N TYR A 410 1.03 -33.48 8.41
CA TYR A 410 0.67 -32.09 8.67
C TYR A 410 -0.79 -31.78 8.28
N ALA A 411 -1.22 -32.23 7.10
CA ALA A 411 -2.59 -32.08 6.65
C ALA A 411 -3.59 -32.81 7.57
N LYS A 412 -3.19 -33.98 8.10
CA LYS A 412 -4.02 -34.75 9.03
C LYS A 412 -4.13 -34.08 10.39
N ASP A 413 -3.04 -33.50 10.89
CA ASP A 413 -3.02 -32.74 12.14
C ASP A 413 -3.94 -31.52 12.05
N LEU A 414 -3.75 -30.67 11.04
CA LEU A 414 -4.63 -29.51 10.78
C LEU A 414 -6.10 -29.92 10.59
N SER A 415 -6.36 -31.02 9.87
CA SER A 415 -7.74 -31.51 9.71
C SER A 415 -8.34 -31.93 11.05
N SER A 416 -7.55 -32.56 11.93
CA SER A 416 -8.01 -32.98 13.26
C SER A 416 -8.28 -31.78 14.16
N ILE A 417 -7.44 -30.75 14.09
CA ILE A 417 -7.66 -29.46 14.74
C ILE A 417 -9.01 -28.89 14.28
N PHE A 418 -9.23 -28.71 12.97
CA PHE A 418 -10.50 -28.16 12.48
C PHE A 418 -11.71 -29.04 12.85
N ASP A 419 -11.55 -30.36 12.89
CA ASP A 419 -12.62 -31.28 13.30
C ASP A 419 -13.03 -31.05 14.76
N SER A 420 -12.06 -30.79 15.64
CA SER A 420 -12.29 -30.46 17.05
C SER A 420 -13.01 -29.12 17.27
N LEU A 421 -12.96 -28.21 16.29
CA LEU A 421 -13.61 -26.90 16.35
C LEU A 421 -15.09 -26.92 15.92
N LYS A 422 -15.60 -28.08 15.48
CA LYS A 422 -17.00 -28.22 15.07
C LYS A 422 -17.96 -27.82 16.19
N GLY A 423 -18.99 -27.05 15.83
CA GLY A 423 -20.02 -26.61 16.77
C GLY A 423 -19.64 -25.40 17.64
N ILE A 424 -18.38 -24.95 17.61
CA ILE A 424 -17.98 -23.68 18.23
C ILE A 424 -18.54 -22.53 17.38
N LYS A 425 -19.22 -21.59 18.05
CA LYS A 425 -19.80 -20.41 17.42
C LYS A 425 -19.04 -19.15 17.82
N THR A 426 -18.79 -18.27 16.86
CA THR A 426 -18.27 -16.92 17.11
C THR A 426 -19.19 -15.87 16.48
N GLY A 427 -19.22 -14.67 17.07
CA GLY A 427 -20.12 -13.58 16.67
C GLY A 427 -21.20 -13.25 17.72
N SER A 428 -22.18 -12.43 17.34
CA SER A 428 -23.34 -12.10 18.19
C SER A 428 -24.45 -13.16 18.03
N SER A 429 -25.53 -13.09 18.82
CA SER A 429 -26.68 -14.00 18.62
C SER A 429 -27.31 -13.86 17.24
N THR A 430 -27.20 -12.67 16.64
CA THR A 430 -27.80 -12.31 15.34
C THR A 430 -26.89 -12.56 14.14
N GLU A 431 -25.56 -12.59 14.33
CA GLU A 431 -24.57 -12.91 13.29
C GLU A 431 -23.55 -13.91 13.87
N PHE A 432 -23.56 -15.17 13.39
CA PHE A 432 -22.62 -16.19 13.87
C PHE A 432 -21.98 -17.03 12.76
N PHE A 433 -20.78 -17.51 13.04
CA PHE A 433 -20.02 -18.45 12.21
C PHE A 433 -19.84 -19.79 12.91
N GLU A 434 -19.97 -20.89 12.15
CA GLU A 434 -19.83 -22.25 12.68
C GLU A 434 -19.23 -23.20 11.63
N ILE A 435 -18.31 -24.06 12.06
CA ILE A 435 -17.81 -25.18 11.27
C ILE A 435 -18.72 -26.40 11.49
N LEU A 436 -19.29 -26.93 10.42
CA LEU A 436 -20.23 -28.05 10.44
C LEU A 436 -19.62 -29.37 9.97
N GLY A 437 -18.60 -29.28 9.12
CA GLY A 437 -18.01 -30.44 8.46
C GLY A 437 -16.56 -30.17 8.11
N VAL A 438 -15.74 -31.21 8.21
CA VAL A 438 -14.34 -31.19 7.79
C VAL A 438 -14.13 -32.43 6.94
N ASN A 439 -13.55 -32.25 5.75
CA ASN A 439 -13.21 -33.32 4.84
C ASN A 439 -11.77 -33.14 4.38
N GLN A 440 -10.90 -34.05 4.80
CA GLN A 440 -9.51 -34.09 4.36
C GLN A 440 -9.42 -34.87 3.05
N GLN A 441 -8.80 -34.25 2.06
CA GLN A 441 -8.32 -34.92 0.86
C GLN A 441 -6.79 -34.85 0.82
N LYS A 442 -6.17 -35.66 -0.05
CA LYS A 442 -4.70 -35.78 -0.12
C LYS A 442 -3.96 -34.45 -0.17
N ASN A 443 -4.52 -33.45 -0.86
CA ASN A 443 -3.86 -32.16 -1.09
C ASN A 443 -4.67 -30.95 -0.61
N ARG A 444 -5.78 -31.16 0.12
CA ARG A 444 -6.63 -30.06 0.60
C ARG A 444 -7.48 -30.44 1.81
N ILE A 445 -7.87 -29.45 2.59
CA ILE A 445 -8.92 -29.56 3.60
C ILE A 445 -10.13 -28.76 3.12
N GLU A 446 -11.30 -29.38 3.15
CA GLU A 446 -12.57 -28.74 2.87
C GLU A 446 -13.36 -28.57 4.18
N LEU A 447 -13.71 -27.34 4.53
CA LEU A 447 -14.64 -27.05 5.62
C LEU A 447 -16.02 -26.75 5.06
N ARG A 448 -17.04 -27.39 5.60
CA ARG A 448 -18.42 -26.94 5.44
C ARG A 448 -18.72 -25.96 6.55
N VAL A 449 -18.93 -24.69 6.19
CA VAL A 449 -19.18 -23.62 7.16
C VAL A 449 -20.58 -23.05 6.99
N LYS A 450 -21.11 -22.51 8.08
CA LYS A 450 -22.37 -21.76 8.11
C LYS A 450 -22.09 -20.33 8.56
N LEU A 451 -22.58 -19.39 7.78
CA LEU A 451 -22.66 -17.97 8.13
C LEU A 451 -24.14 -17.66 8.32
N TYR A 452 -24.53 -17.23 9.51
CA TYR A 452 -25.92 -16.91 9.81
C TYR A 452 -26.05 -15.41 10.03
N CYS A 453 -27.07 -14.80 9.43
CA CYS A 453 -27.48 -13.43 9.67
C CYS A 453 -29.02 -13.47 9.68
N ASP A 454 -29.63 -13.15 10.82
CA ASP A 454 -31.08 -12.97 11.07
C ASP A 454 -31.85 -14.11 11.79
N GLU A 455 -32.33 -13.83 13.01
CA GLU A 455 -33.08 -14.74 13.90
C GLU A 455 -34.48 -15.15 13.37
N LYS A 456 -35.02 -14.49 12.32
CA LYS A 456 -36.41 -14.70 11.86
C LYS A 456 -36.56 -15.43 10.51
N THR A 457 -35.50 -15.66 9.73
CA THR A 457 -35.58 -16.37 8.43
C THR A 457 -34.99 -17.78 8.48
N ILE A 458 -35.77 -18.73 8.99
CA ILE A 458 -35.45 -20.19 9.07
C ILE A 458 -35.17 -20.84 7.68
N LYS A 459 -35.39 -20.14 6.56
CA LYS A 459 -35.47 -20.76 5.22
C LYS A 459 -34.17 -20.85 4.41
N TYR A 460 -33.13 -20.07 4.69
CA TYR A 460 -31.92 -20.09 3.86
C TYR A 460 -30.78 -20.87 4.53
N ASN A 461 -30.75 -22.18 4.28
CA ASN A 461 -29.65 -23.09 4.63
C ASN A 461 -28.48 -22.95 3.63
N ASN A 462 -27.95 -21.74 3.45
CA ASN A 462 -26.79 -21.55 2.58
C ASN A 462 -25.53 -21.97 3.34
N TYR A 463 -24.89 -23.03 2.85
CA TYR A 463 -23.60 -23.51 3.35
C TYR A 463 -22.52 -23.09 2.36
N TYR A 464 -21.37 -22.70 2.88
CA TYR A 464 -20.18 -22.46 2.05
C TYR A 464 -19.21 -23.62 2.24
N THR A 465 -18.54 -24.00 1.16
CA THR A 465 -17.41 -24.93 1.22
C THR A 465 -16.14 -24.11 1.19
N VAL A 466 -15.40 -24.05 2.28
CA VAL A 466 -14.10 -23.36 2.36
C VAL A 466 -13.01 -24.38 2.05
N ILE A 467 -12.10 -24.06 1.14
CA ILE A 467 -11.07 -24.99 0.67
C ILE A 467 -9.70 -24.39 0.99
N PHE A 468 -8.89 -25.16 1.72
CA PHE A 468 -7.46 -24.89 1.96
C PHE A 468 -6.63 -25.86 1.13
N GLY A 469 -5.91 -25.35 0.14
CA GLY A 469 -5.06 -26.17 -0.72
C GLY A 469 -3.61 -26.19 -0.21
N PHE A 470 -3.00 -27.37 -0.16
CA PHE A 470 -1.57 -27.54 0.14
C PHE A 470 -0.69 -27.50 -1.12
N ASN A 471 -1.28 -27.28 -2.31
CA ASN A 471 -0.55 -27.28 -3.58
C ASN A 471 -1.04 -26.16 -4.52
N SER A 472 -0.11 -25.51 -5.21
CA SER A 472 -0.37 -24.31 -6.04
C SER A 472 -1.34 -24.56 -7.21
N ARG A 473 -1.49 -25.81 -7.66
CA ARG A 473 -2.39 -26.20 -8.76
C ARG A 473 -3.88 -26.10 -8.43
N PHE A 474 -4.26 -26.07 -7.15
CA PHE A 474 -5.67 -25.93 -6.72
C PHE A 474 -6.22 -24.51 -6.89
N LYS A 475 -5.38 -23.55 -7.31
CA LYS A 475 -5.75 -22.15 -7.57
C LYS A 475 -6.62 -21.94 -8.84
N LYS A 476 -7.21 -23.00 -9.42
CA LYS A 476 -8.02 -22.93 -10.67
C LYS A 476 -9.46 -23.43 -10.46
N LYS A 477 -10.41 -22.53 -10.77
CA LYS A 477 -11.89 -22.63 -10.87
C LYS A 477 -12.54 -23.96 -10.43
N GLU A 478 -13.13 -23.94 -9.25
CA GLU A 478 -14.30 -24.75 -8.90
C GLU A 478 -15.50 -23.83 -8.55
N LYS A 479 -16.71 -24.39 -8.46
CA LYS A 479 -18.03 -23.72 -8.45
C LYS A 479 -18.18 -22.49 -7.52
N ILE A 480 -19.17 -21.64 -7.81
CA ILE A 480 -19.51 -20.36 -7.12
C ILE A 480 -19.67 -20.47 -5.58
N HIS A 481 -19.95 -21.65 -5.03
CA HIS A 481 -20.12 -21.86 -3.57
C HIS A 481 -18.83 -22.26 -2.83
N ASN A 482 -17.70 -22.35 -3.53
CA ASN A 482 -16.41 -22.68 -2.93
C ASN A 482 -15.62 -21.39 -2.61
N ILE A 483 -15.22 -21.23 -1.35
CA ILE A 483 -14.34 -20.16 -0.88
C ILE A 483 -12.92 -20.72 -0.80
N ILE A 484 -12.02 -20.27 -1.67
CA ILE A 484 -10.64 -20.76 -1.69
C ILE A 484 -9.76 -19.77 -0.93
N ILE A 485 -9.20 -20.21 0.21
CA ILE A 485 -8.26 -19.42 1.01
C ILE A 485 -6.86 -19.98 0.75
N SER A 486 -6.01 -19.22 0.04
CA SER A 486 -4.69 -19.71 -0.42
C SER A 486 -3.56 -19.50 0.57
N ASP A 487 -3.67 -18.53 1.48
CA ASP A 487 -2.56 -18.04 2.30
C ASP A 487 -2.97 -17.94 3.77
N LEU A 488 -3.39 -19.09 4.32
CA LEU A 488 -3.81 -19.21 5.71
C LEU A 488 -2.59 -19.20 6.63
N ASN A 489 -2.59 -18.37 7.68
CA ASN A 489 -1.52 -18.34 8.68
C ASN A 489 -1.61 -19.56 9.61
N THR A 490 -1.03 -20.68 9.16
CA THR A 490 -1.08 -21.95 9.89
C THR A 490 -0.32 -21.93 11.22
N TYR A 491 0.68 -21.06 11.37
CA TYR A 491 1.35 -20.85 12.66
C TYR A 491 0.36 -20.34 13.71
N ASN A 492 -0.46 -19.36 13.33
CA ASN A 492 -1.46 -18.78 14.23
C ASN A 492 -2.50 -19.82 14.68
N ILE A 493 -2.91 -20.70 13.77
CA ILE A 493 -3.85 -21.80 14.06
C ILE A 493 -3.25 -22.79 15.06
N LEU A 494 -2.01 -23.24 14.82
CA LEU A 494 -1.32 -24.17 15.71
C LEU A 494 -1.09 -23.55 17.09
N SER A 495 -0.59 -22.31 17.13
CA SER A 495 -0.33 -21.60 18.38
C SER A 495 -1.60 -21.44 19.23
N HIS A 496 -2.70 -20.97 18.64
CA HIS A 496 -3.97 -20.86 19.37
C HIS A 496 -4.54 -22.22 19.78
N TYR A 497 -4.36 -23.27 18.96
CA TYR A 497 -4.82 -24.61 19.32
C TYR A 497 -4.07 -25.15 20.55
N LEU A 498 -2.74 -25.04 20.55
CA LEU A 498 -1.89 -25.50 21.64
C LEU A 498 -2.11 -24.70 22.94
N ASN A 499 -2.53 -23.43 22.81
CA ASN A 499 -2.92 -22.60 23.95
C ASN A 499 -4.39 -22.77 24.38
N ASN A 500 -5.13 -23.73 23.81
CA ASN A 500 -6.55 -24.00 24.08
C ASN A 500 -7.49 -22.81 23.77
N GLU A 501 -7.15 -22.01 22.75
CA GLU A 501 -7.89 -20.81 22.34
C GLU A 501 -8.75 -21.07 21.09
N SER A 502 -9.53 -22.15 21.10
CA SER A 502 -10.37 -22.59 19.96
C SER A 502 -11.25 -21.48 19.37
N GLY A 503 -11.81 -20.60 20.22
CA GLY A 503 -12.62 -19.47 19.76
C GLY A 503 -11.85 -18.46 18.90
N LYS A 504 -10.55 -18.24 19.17
CA LYS A 504 -9.71 -17.34 18.36
C LYS A 504 -9.44 -17.92 16.97
N ILE A 505 -9.26 -19.25 16.86
CA ILE A 505 -9.10 -19.93 15.57
C ILE A 505 -10.36 -19.76 14.72
N VAL A 506 -11.53 -20.02 15.31
CA VAL A 506 -12.82 -19.90 14.61
C VAL A 506 -13.09 -18.44 14.20
N GLN A 507 -12.74 -17.48 15.05
CA GLN A 507 -12.81 -16.06 14.74
C GLN A 507 -11.88 -15.66 13.58
N TYR A 508 -10.63 -16.13 13.60
CA TYR A 508 -9.66 -15.91 12.52
C TYR A 508 -10.17 -16.44 11.17
N LEU A 509 -10.76 -17.65 11.16
CA LEU A 509 -11.38 -18.22 9.97
C LEU A 509 -12.58 -17.40 9.49
N TYR A 510 -13.45 -17.00 10.41
CA TYR A 510 -14.61 -16.16 10.11
C TYR A 510 -14.19 -14.85 9.43
N GLN A 511 -13.17 -14.16 9.95
CA GLN A 511 -12.69 -12.91 9.35
C GLN A 511 -12.14 -13.12 7.93
N ASN A 512 -11.26 -14.12 7.73
CA ASN A 512 -10.73 -14.42 6.40
C ASN A 512 -11.84 -14.75 5.37
N ILE A 513 -12.86 -15.50 5.79
CA ILE A 513 -14.02 -15.86 4.95
C ILE A 513 -14.87 -14.62 4.66
N LYS A 514 -15.15 -13.80 5.67
CA LYS A 514 -15.92 -12.56 5.54
C LYS A 514 -15.24 -11.60 4.56
N THR A 515 -13.94 -11.40 4.68
CA THR A 515 -13.14 -10.55 3.79
C THR A 515 -13.17 -11.06 2.35
N TYR A 516 -13.03 -12.37 2.14
CA TYR A 516 -13.18 -12.98 0.81
C TYR A 516 -14.56 -12.73 0.21
N LEU A 517 -15.62 -12.96 0.99
CA LEU A 517 -17.00 -12.81 0.54
C LEU A 517 -17.34 -11.36 0.22
N ILE A 518 -16.91 -10.41 1.05
CA ILE A 518 -17.10 -8.97 0.80
C ILE A 518 -16.39 -8.55 -0.49
N TYR A 519 -15.14 -8.98 -0.68
CA TYR A 519 -14.38 -8.67 -1.88
C TYR A 519 -15.04 -9.24 -3.14
N ASN A 520 -15.38 -10.53 -3.13
CA ASN A 520 -16.02 -11.18 -4.27
C ASN A 520 -17.41 -10.59 -4.56
N TYR A 521 -18.18 -10.28 -3.51
CA TYR A 521 -19.47 -9.61 -3.65
C TYR A 521 -19.34 -8.26 -4.34
N LYS A 522 -18.35 -7.44 -3.95
CA LYS A 522 -18.11 -6.13 -4.58
C LYS A 522 -17.71 -6.27 -6.04
N GLN A 523 -16.73 -7.12 -6.35
CA GLN A 523 -16.30 -7.38 -7.73
C GLN A 523 -17.46 -7.88 -8.62
N LEU A 524 -18.31 -8.76 -8.09
CA LEU A 524 -19.51 -9.21 -8.78
C LEU A 524 -20.53 -8.09 -8.94
N LEU A 525 -20.79 -7.31 -7.89
CA LEU A 525 -21.72 -6.20 -7.91
C LEU A 525 -21.31 -5.13 -8.93
N ASP A 526 -20.03 -4.77 -9.00
CA ASP A 526 -19.48 -3.79 -9.95
C ASP A 526 -19.65 -4.27 -11.40
N LYS A 527 -19.38 -5.55 -11.65
CA LYS A 527 -19.55 -6.17 -12.96
C LYS A 527 -21.03 -6.23 -13.37
N GLU A 528 -21.88 -6.71 -12.47
CA GLU A 528 -23.32 -6.83 -12.70
C GLU A 528 -23.98 -5.45 -12.82
N SER A 529 -23.50 -4.43 -12.09
CA SER A 529 -24.00 -3.06 -12.19
C SER A 529 -23.62 -2.42 -13.51
N SER A 530 -22.42 -2.66 -14.03
CA SER A 530 -22.03 -2.23 -15.38
C SER A 530 -22.92 -2.86 -16.44
N PHE A 531 -23.16 -4.17 -16.35
CA PHE A 531 -24.07 -4.87 -17.25
C PHE A 531 -25.50 -4.33 -17.13
N ALA A 532 -26.01 -4.17 -15.91
CA ALA A 532 -27.35 -3.63 -15.63
C ALA A 532 -27.51 -2.22 -16.18
N TYR A 533 -26.52 -1.34 -15.99
CA TYR A 533 -26.49 0.01 -16.55
C TYR A 533 -26.59 -0.02 -18.07
N HIS A 534 -25.70 -0.75 -18.75
CA HIS A 534 -25.72 -0.81 -20.22
C HIS A 534 -27.03 -1.39 -20.75
N TRP A 535 -27.58 -2.40 -20.07
CA TRP A 535 -28.85 -3.00 -20.44
C TRP A 535 -30.02 -2.03 -20.24
N LEU A 536 -30.11 -1.37 -19.08
CA LEU A 536 -31.17 -0.42 -18.75
C LEU A 536 -31.10 0.85 -19.62
N SER A 537 -29.91 1.31 -19.99
CA SER A 537 -29.73 2.41 -20.94
C SER A 537 -30.28 2.06 -22.31
N LYS A 538 -30.00 0.85 -22.83
CA LYS A 538 -30.60 0.35 -24.09
C LYS A 538 -32.12 0.20 -23.96
N TYR A 539 -32.60 -0.32 -22.84
CA TYR A 539 -34.04 -0.43 -22.55
C TYR A 539 -34.72 0.94 -22.61
N LEU A 540 -34.11 2.00 -22.06
CA LEU A 540 -34.65 3.36 -22.14
C LEU A 540 -34.66 3.93 -23.57
N GLU A 541 -33.71 3.55 -24.41
CA GLU A 541 -33.67 3.99 -25.80
C GLU A 541 -34.79 3.37 -26.62
N ASN A 542 -35.02 2.06 -26.46
CA ASN A 542 -36.06 1.36 -27.19
C ASN A 542 -36.84 0.33 -26.33
N PRO A 543 -37.76 0.77 -25.45
CA PRO A 543 -38.47 -0.15 -24.54
C PRO A 543 -39.33 -1.21 -25.24
N GLN A 544 -39.68 -0.99 -26.52
CA GLN A 544 -40.53 -1.90 -27.29
C GLN A 544 -39.75 -3.14 -27.76
N GLU A 545 -38.44 -3.04 -27.98
CA GLU A 545 -37.58 -4.18 -28.36
C GLU A 545 -37.44 -5.22 -27.25
N PHE A 546 -37.80 -4.87 -26.01
CA PHE A 546 -37.68 -5.72 -24.82
C PHE A 546 -39.05 -6.22 -24.31
N LYS A 547 -40.12 -5.96 -25.05
CA LYS A 547 -41.41 -6.58 -24.79
C LYS A 547 -41.45 -7.92 -25.50
N ASP A 548 -41.35 -9.00 -24.74
CA ASP A 548 -41.77 -10.31 -25.23
C ASP A 548 -43.27 -10.28 -25.48
N ASP A 549 -43.68 -10.53 -26.73
CA ASP A 549 -45.10 -10.58 -27.15
C ASP A 549 -45.90 -11.64 -26.36
N ASP A 550 -45.23 -12.63 -25.73
CA ASP A 550 -45.89 -13.74 -25.04
C ASP A 550 -46.02 -13.60 -23.52
N THR A 551 -45.21 -12.78 -22.79
CA THR A 551 -45.40 -12.57 -21.33
C THR A 551 -44.85 -11.23 -20.80
N PRO A 552 -45.64 -10.15 -20.77
CA PRO A 552 -45.25 -8.83 -20.23
C PRO A 552 -44.76 -8.84 -18.78
N THR A 553 -45.15 -9.85 -17.99
CA THR A 553 -44.76 -10.00 -16.60
C THR A 553 -43.29 -10.36 -16.44
N LYS A 554 -42.72 -11.17 -17.34
CA LYS A 554 -41.31 -11.60 -17.26
C LYS A 554 -40.35 -10.46 -17.58
N SER A 555 -40.66 -9.63 -18.58
CA SER A 555 -39.86 -8.46 -18.91
C SER A 555 -39.87 -7.41 -17.79
N GLY A 556 -41.02 -7.24 -17.11
CA GLY A 556 -41.12 -6.40 -15.90
C GLY A 556 -40.19 -6.84 -14.77
N TYR A 557 -40.17 -8.14 -14.44
CA TYR A 557 -39.27 -8.68 -13.41
C TYR A 557 -37.80 -8.54 -13.79
N PHE A 558 -37.45 -8.68 -15.07
CA PHE A 558 -36.06 -8.51 -15.50
C PHE A 558 -35.60 -7.06 -15.39
N VAL A 559 -36.46 -6.09 -15.74
CA VAL A 559 -36.16 -4.66 -15.53
C VAL A 559 -35.97 -4.36 -14.03
N GLN A 560 -36.86 -4.89 -13.18
CA GLN A 560 -36.74 -4.78 -11.72
C GLN A 560 -35.40 -5.31 -11.22
N GLU A 561 -35.01 -6.53 -11.63
CA GLU A 561 -33.74 -7.14 -11.24
C GLU A 561 -32.54 -6.24 -11.57
N LYS A 562 -32.54 -5.60 -12.74
CA LYS A 562 -31.45 -4.68 -13.13
C LYS A 562 -31.47 -3.39 -12.34
N ILE A 563 -32.65 -2.87 -12.00
CA ILE A 563 -32.79 -1.71 -11.12
C ILE A 563 -32.27 -2.05 -9.72
N ASP A 564 -32.63 -3.22 -9.19
CA ASP A 564 -32.20 -3.69 -7.86
C ASP A 564 -30.68 -3.75 -7.74
N VAL A 565 -29.99 -4.27 -8.76
CA VAL A 565 -28.52 -4.29 -8.83
C VAL A 565 -27.94 -2.88 -8.78
N LEU A 566 -28.48 -1.94 -9.57
CA LEU A 566 -28.01 -0.55 -9.57
C LEU A 566 -28.26 0.16 -8.24
N LEU A 567 -29.45 0.00 -7.65
CA LEU A 567 -29.77 0.59 -6.34
C LEU A 567 -28.86 0.02 -5.26
N LYS A 568 -28.56 -1.27 -5.32
CA LYS A 568 -27.62 -1.92 -4.40
C LYS A 568 -26.21 -1.37 -4.55
N TYR A 569 -25.73 -1.22 -5.79
CA TYR A 569 -24.43 -0.65 -6.09
C TYR A 569 -24.31 0.81 -5.61
N LEU A 570 -25.29 1.66 -5.94
CA LEU A 570 -25.31 3.09 -5.61
C LEU A 570 -25.43 3.35 -4.11
N PHE A 571 -26.44 2.76 -3.47
CA PHE A 571 -26.80 3.12 -2.09
C PHE A 571 -26.20 2.17 -1.04
N GLY A 572 -25.78 0.97 -1.41
CA GLY A 572 -25.23 -0.07 -0.52
C GLY A 572 -26.27 -0.70 0.42
N ASN A 573 -27.20 0.10 0.94
CA ASN A 573 -28.23 -0.26 1.92
C ASN A 573 -29.59 -0.54 1.27
N TYR A 574 -29.60 -0.93 0.00
CA TYR A 574 -30.79 -1.45 -0.66
C TYR A 574 -30.97 -2.94 -0.34
N LEU A 575 -32.21 -3.36 -0.12
CA LEU A 575 -32.61 -4.75 0.07
C LEU A 575 -33.70 -5.10 -0.94
N ALA A 576 -33.38 -5.97 -1.90
CA ALA A 576 -34.36 -6.54 -2.81
C ALA A 576 -35.22 -7.57 -2.05
N ILE A 577 -36.53 -7.49 -2.19
CA ILE A 577 -37.49 -8.40 -1.54
C ILE A 577 -38.16 -9.26 -2.61
N SER A 578 -38.83 -8.60 -3.55
CA SER A 578 -39.60 -9.19 -4.65
C SER A 578 -40.72 -10.14 -4.22
N GLY A 579 -41.84 -10.11 -4.94
CA GLY A 579 -42.97 -11.00 -4.69
C GLY A 579 -44.31 -10.34 -5.02
N LYS A 580 -45.33 -11.16 -5.28
CA LYS A 580 -46.64 -10.69 -5.76
C LYS A 580 -47.31 -9.68 -4.81
N ASP A 581 -47.16 -9.92 -3.50
CA ASP A 581 -47.78 -9.16 -2.41
C ASP A 581 -46.75 -8.42 -1.53
N ASN A 582 -45.54 -8.24 -2.04
CA ASN A 582 -44.46 -7.50 -1.38
C ASN A 582 -44.03 -6.29 -2.21
N PRO A 583 -43.39 -5.27 -1.60
CA PRO A 583 -42.66 -4.28 -2.37
C PRO A 583 -41.50 -4.92 -3.13
N ASP A 584 -40.99 -4.23 -4.15
CA ASP A 584 -39.84 -4.71 -4.91
C ASP A 584 -38.58 -4.72 -4.05
N GLY A 585 -38.42 -3.70 -3.20
CA GLY A 585 -37.34 -3.65 -2.22
C GLY A 585 -37.52 -2.55 -1.19
N ILE A 586 -36.49 -2.34 -0.38
CA ILE A 586 -36.41 -1.30 0.64
C ILE A 586 -35.08 -0.59 0.50
N ILE A 587 -35.10 0.74 0.51
CA ILE A 587 -33.90 1.58 0.49
C ILE A 587 -33.75 2.32 1.80
N CYS A 588 -32.62 2.14 2.48
CA CYS A 588 -32.27 2.88 3.69
C CYS A 588 -31.20 3.93 3.37
N LEU A 589 -31.59 5.20 3.31
CA LEU A 589 -30.69 6.30 2.95
C LEU A 589 -29.98 6.90 4.17
N GLU A 590 -30.60 6.81 5.36
CA GLU A 590 -30.06 7.21 6.66
C GLU A 590 -30.51 6.24 7.76
N GLU A 591 -29.86 6.25 8.94
CA GLU A 591 -30.20 5.37 10.09
C GLU A 591 -31.68 5.39 10.49
N ASN A 592 -32.41 6.48 10.19
CA ASN A 592 -33.82 6.66 10.53
C ASN A 592 -34.75 6.95 9.34
N LYS A 593 -34.28 6.76 8.10
CA LYS A 593 -35.06 7.02 6.89
C LYS A 593 -34.98 5.85 5.92
N ALA A 594 -35.98 4.97 6.02
CA ALA A 594 -36.20 3.89 5.07
C ALA A 594 -37.42 4.17 4.18
N TYR A 595 -37.38 3.72 2.94
CA TYR A 595 -38.50 3.80 2.01
C TYR A 595 -38.73 2.43 1.35
N VAL A 596 -39.99 2.03 1.22
CA VAL A 596 -40.34 0.90 0.36
C VAL A 596 -40.25 1.33 -1.10
N VAL A 597 -39.71 0.48 -1.95
CA VAL A 597 -39.46 0.74 -3.37
C VAL A 597 -40.35 -0.16 -4.21
N ASP A 598 -40.94 0.41 -5.26
CA ASP A 598 -41.75 -0.32 -6.23
C ASP A 598 -41.52 0.24 -7.64
N CYS A 599 -41.19 -0.61 -8.60
CA CYS A 599 -40.77 -0.25 -9.95
C CYS A 599 -41.94 -0.33 -10.93
N LYS A 600 -42.27 0.76 -11.63
CA LYS A 600 -43.40 0.81 -12.56
C LYS A 600 -42.98 1.20 -13.97
N GLN A 601 -43.17 0.27 -14.91
CA GLN A 601 -42.86 0.41 -16.33
C GLN A 601 -44.11 0.60 -17.21
N HIS A 602 -45.07 1.42 -16.74
CA HIS A 602 -46.34 1.66 -17.42
C HIS A 602 -46.45 3.09 -17.97
N LYS A 603 -47.25 3.27 -19.03
CA LYS A 603 -47.50 4.58 -19.66
C LYS A 603 -48.25 5.58 -18.76
N SER A 604 -48.90 5.10 -17.71
CA SER A 604 -49.57 5.91 -16.71
C SER A 604 -49.46 5.25 -15.34
N LEU A 605 -49.52 6.06 -14.27
CA LEU A 605 -49.57 5.60 -12.88
C LEU A 605 -51.03 5.56 -12.41
N PRO A 606 -51.68 4.39 -12.41
CA PRO A 606 -53.05 4.30 -11.93
C PRO A 606 -53.10 4.45 -10.40
N LYS A 607 -54.25 4.92 -9.90
CA LYS A 607 -54.49 5.09 -8.46
C LYS A 607 -54.19 3.82 -7.64
N ALA A 608 -54.46 2.64 -8.20
CA ALA A 608 -54.25 1.36 -7.54
C ALA A 608 -52.79 1.12 -7.15
N GLU A 609 -51.82 1.49 -7.99
CA GLU A 609 -50.38 1.31 -7.66
C GLU A 609 -49.94 2.26 -6.55
N LEU A 610 -50.47 3.49 -6.50
CA LEU A 610 -50.20 4.43 -5.42
C LEU A 610 -50.75 3.94 -4.08
N VAL A 611 -51.94 3.33 -4.09
CA VAL A 611 -52.54 2.70 -2.90
C VAL A 611 -51.70 1.51 -2.44
N LYS A 612 -51.29 0.66 -3.37
CA LYS A 612 -50.47 -0.53 -3.09
C LYS A 612 -49.15 -0.18 -2.39
N VAL A 613 -48.41 0.80 -2.92
CA VAL A 613 -47.15 1.26 -2.32
C VAL A 613 -47.35 1.86 -0.93
N LYS A 614 -48.46 2.58 -0.72
CA LYS A 614 -48.83 3.10 0.60
C LYS A 614 -49.10 1.97 1.59
N GLU A 615 -49.88 0.97 1.20
CA GLU A 615 -50.19 -0.20 2.04
C GLU A 615 -48.90 -0.95 2.45
N TYR A 616 -47.95 -1.06 1.53
CA TYR A 616 -46.61 -1.60 1.85
C TYR A 616 -45.88 -0.75 2.88
N ALA A 617 -45.84 0.57 2.70
CA ALA A 617 -45.13 1.46 3.62
C ALA A 617 -45.72 1.42 5.03
N LEU A 618 -47.05 1.37 5.16
CA LEU A 618 -47.74 1.20 6.45
C LEU A 618 -47.40 -0.14 7.09
N SER A 619 -47.59 -1.23 6.35
CA SER A 619 -47.36 -2.61 6.83
C SER A 619 -45.93 -2.77 7.35
N TYR A 620 -44.93 -2.32 6.59
CA TYR A 620 -43.53 -2.44 7.02
C TYR A 620 -43.16 -1.44 8.13
N GLY A 621 -43.81 -0.28 8.20
CA GLY A 621 -43.63 0.68 9.30
C GLY A 621 -44.06 0.16 10.67
N GLU A 622 -44.99 -0.80 10.71
CA GLU A 622 -45.48 -1.46 11.94
C GLU A 622 -44.62 -2.68 12.34
N THR A 623 -43.71 -3.15 11.49
CA THR A 623 -42.87 -4.31 11.80
C THR A 623 -41.70 -3.97 12.72
N GLU A 624 -41.40 -4.87 13.68
CA GLU A 624 -40.23 -4.73 14.57
C GLU A 624 -38.89 -4.72 13.84
N VAL A 625 -38.85 -5.28 12.62
CA VAL A 625 -37.62 -5.47 11.85
C VAL A 625 -37.14 -4.15 11.23
N ILE A 626 -38.07 -3.25 10.85
CA ILE A 626 -37.76 -1.99 10.16
C ILE A 626 -38.66 -0.87 10.70
N HIS A 627 -38.51 -0.52 11.98
CA HIS A 627 -39.29 0.52 12.70
C HIS A 627 -39.19 1.97 12.14
N LYS A 628 -38.75 2.17 10.90
CA LYS A 628 -38.29 3.47 10.40
C LYS A 628 -38.67 3.74 8.94
N VAL A 629 -39.63 3.01 8.38
CA VAL A 629 -40.16 3.30 7.05
C VAL A 629 -40.96 4.61 7.08
N LYS A 630 -40.51 5.61 6.32
CA LYS A 630 -41.12 6.96 6.26
C LYS A 630 -42.12 7.13 5.12
N GLY A 631 -42.02 6.28 4.10
CA GLY A 631 -42.80 6.44 2.88
C GLY A 631 -42.54 5.35 1.86
N GLY A 632 -43.21 5.48 0.73
CA GLY A 632 -42.94 4.70 -0.47
C GLY A 632 -42.31 5.54 -1.58
N VAL A 633 -41.48 4.90 -2.38
CA VAL A 633 -40.82 5.46 -3.56
C VAL A 633 -41.21 4.63 -4.77
N LEU A 634 -41.81 5.28 -5.76
CA LEU A 634 -42.09 4.68 -7.05
C LEU A 634 -40.97 4.99 -8.02
N ILE A 635 -40.32 3.94 -8.52
CA ILE A 635 -39.34 4.07 -9.60
C ILE A 635 -40.06 4.07 -10.94
N VAL A 636 -39.88 5.16 -11.69
CA VAL A 636 -40.64 5.43 -12.90
C VAL A 636 -39.74 5.71 -14.08
N THR A 637 -40.21 5.42 -15.29
CA THR A 637 -39.46 5.75 -16.51
C THR A 637 -40.09 6.96 -17.19
N LYS A 638 -39.36 8.08 -17.24
CA LYS A 638 -39.88 9.35 -17.80
C LYS A 638 -40.22 9.20 -19.27
N LYS A 639 -39.43 8.46 -20.04
CA LYS A 639 -39.72 8.18 -21.46
C LYS A 639 -41.00 7.36 -21.67
N ILE A 640 -41.36 6.47 -20.76
CA ILE A 640 -42.54 5.59 -20.87
C ILE A 640 -43.81 6.34 -20.42
N ILE A 641 -43.73 7.09 -19.32
CA ILE A 641 -44.84 7.92 -18.82
C ILE A 641 -45.06 9.19 -19.68
N GLY A 642 -43.99 9.70 -20.29
CA GLY A 642 -44.02 10.86 -21.18
C GLY A 642 -44.34 12.17 -20.45
N LYS A 643 -45.32 12.94 -20.95
CA LYS A 643 -45.85 14.17 -20.29
C LYS A 643 -46.97 13.86 -19.28
N GLY A 644 -47.14 12.59 -18.91
CA GLY A 644 -48.21 12.13 -18.02
C GLY A 644 -48.14 12.76 -16.61
N SER A 645 -49.30 12.93 -16.00
CA SER A 645 -49.43 13.36 -14.62
C SER A 645 -48.92 12.29 -13.65
N LEU A 646 -48.22 12.70 -12.58
CA LEU A 646 -47.89 11.84 -11.42
C LEU A 646 -49.11 11.66 -10.47
N ASN A 647 -50.30 11.97 -10.99
CA ASN A 647 -51.61 11.82 -10.37
C ASN A 647 -51.73 12.55 -9.01
N PRO A 648 -51.49 13.87 -8.95
CA PRO A 648 -51.51 14.65 -7.70
C PRO A 648 -52.89 14.60 -7.03
N SER A 649 -53.98 14.55 -7.80
CA SER A 649 -55.34 14.37 -7.29
C SER A 649 -55.52 13.03 -6.56
N ALA A 650 -54.98 11.93 -7.09
CA ALA A 650 -55.00 10.64 -6.41
C ALA A 650 -54.13 10.67 -5.15
N ARG A 651 -52.91 11.21 -5.23
CA ARG A 651 -52.02 11.35 -4.06
C ARG A 651 -52.69 12.15 -2.94
N LYS A 652 -53.24 13.33 -3.24
CA LYS A 652 -53.96 14.15 -2.26
C LYS A 652 -55.15 13.42 -1.62
N ASN A 653 -55.87 12.60 -2.38
CA ASN A 653 -56.98 11.81 -1.84
C ASN A 653 -56.52 10.60 -1.02
N ILE A 654 -55.38 10.00 -1.37
CA ILE A 654 -54.78 8.86 -0.67
C ILE A 654 -54.12 9.29 0.65
N LEU A 655 -53.55 10.50 0.69
CA LEU A 655 -52.79 11.08 1.81
C LEU A 655 -53.64 11.89 2.81
N LYS A 656 -54.98 11.88 2.66
CA LYS A 656 -55.87 12.80 3.40
C LYS A 656 -55.84 12.64 4.93
N ASP A 657 -55.36 11.51 5.45
CA ASP A 657 -55.47 11.15 6.87
C ASP A 657 -54.23 10.45 7.48
N GLU A 658 -53.05 10.42 6.81
CA GLU A 658 -51.95 9.51 7.21
C GLU A 658 -50.51 10.07 7.16
N ILE A 659 -49.61 9.46 7.95
CA ILE A 659 -48.22 9.86 8.26
C ILE A 659 -47.22 9.50 7.13
N VAL A 660 -47.63 8.71 6.13
CA VAL A 660 -46.75 8.10 5.12
C VAL A 660 -46.62 8.98 3.87
N SER A 661 -45.39 9.24 3.41
CA SER A 661 -45.15 9.98 2.15
C SER A 661 -45.13 9.07 0.91
N LEU A 662 -45.57 9.62 -0.24
CA LEU A 662 -45.49 8.96 -1.56
C LEU A 662 -44.57 9.79 -2.47
N ASN A 663 -43.46 9.17 -2.86
CA ASN A 663 -42.35 9.81 -3.53
C ASN A 663 -42.04 9.12 -4.87
N PHE A 664 -41.21 9.75 -5.69
CA PHE A 664 -40.82 9.28 -7.01
C PHE A 664 -39.32 9.41 -7.22
N LEU A 665 -38.76 8.47 -7.99
CA LEU A 665 -37.40 8.52 -8.48
C LEU A 665 -37.40 8.01 -9.92
N SER A 666 -36.82 8.73 -10.88
CA SER A 666 -36.77 8.19 -12.25
C SER A 666 -35.61 7.22 -12.46
N LEU A 667 -35.83 6.24 -13.36
CA LEU A 667 -34.78 5.36 -13.85
C LEU A 667 -33.65 6.17 -14.52
N GLU A 668 -33.99 7.23 -15.26
CA GLU A 668 -32.99 8.12 -15.84
C GLU A 668 -32.12 8.81 -14.77
N CYS A 669 -32.69 9.18 -13.62
CA CYS A 669 -31.92 9.74 -12.51
C CYS A 669 -30.94 8.69 -11.95
N ILE A 670 -31.42 7.46 -11.69
CA ILE A 670 -30.58 6.34 -11.22
C ILE A 670 -29.40 6.10 -12.16
N LEU A 671 -29.65 6.06 -13.47
CA LEU A 671 -28.59 5.86 -14.47
C LEU A 671 -27.61 7.04 -14.55
N ASN A 672 -28.07 8.29 -14.37
CA ASN A 672 -27.17 9.44 -14.33
C ASN A 672 -26.29 9.43 -13.07
N ILE A 673 -26.83 9.03 -11.91
CA ILE A 673 -26.03 8.85 -10.69
C ILE A 673 -24.98 7.76 -10.93
N TYR A 674 -25.38 6.65 -11.53
CA TYR A 674 -24.45 5.57 -11.89
C TYR A 674 -23.37 6.04 -12.86
N GLU A 675 -23.73 6.79 -13.90
CA GLU A 675 -22.76 7.31 -14.87
C GLU A 675 -21.72 8.20 -14.20
N ILE A 676 -22.16 9.12 -13.33
CA ILE A 676 -21.27 9.97 -12.52
C ILE A 676 -20.30 9.11 -11.72
N LEU A 677 -20.80 8.03 -11.11
CA LEU A 677 -19.99 7.15 -10.28
C LEU A 677 -19.01 6.30 -11.09
N SER A 678 -19.48 5.70 -12.18
CA SER A 678 -18.71 4.79 -13.03
C SER A 678 -17.64 5.48 -13.88
N GLN A 679 -17.78 6.79 -14.13
CA GLN A 679 -16.76 7.60 -14.78
C GLN A 679 -15.56 7.89 -13.86
N LYS A 680 -15.67 7.55 -12.56
CA LYS A 680 -14.63 7.78 -11.57
C LYS A 680 -14.01 6.44 -11.16
N PHE A 681 -12.68 6.41 -11.18
CA PHE A 681 -11.91 5.21 -10.86
C PHE A 681 -11.97 4.83 -9.36
N LEU A 682 -12.47 5.72 -8.49
CA LEU A 682 -12.63 5.49 -7.05
C LEU A 682 -14.02 5.91 -6.56
N ILE A 683 -14.70 5.03 -5.83
CA ILE A 683 -15.93 5.36 -5.08
C ILE A 683 -15.56 5.60 -3.62
N ALA A 684 -15.15 6.82 -3.28
CA ALA A 684 -14.93 7.20 -1.88
C ALA A 684 -16.20 7.03 -1.02
N SER A 685 -16.02 6.70 0.26
CA SER A 685 -17.13 6.55 1.21
C SER A 685 -17.98 7.84 1.31
N GLU A 686 -17.31 8.98 1.14
CA GLU A 686 -17.81 10.33 1.06
C GLU A 686 -18.61 10.54 -0.22
N ILE A 687 -18.13 10.06 -1.38
CA ILE A 687 -18.89 10.08 -2.64
C ILE A 687 -20.17 9.26 -2.51
N ARG A 688 -20.12 8.09 -1.85
CA ARG A 688 -21.32 7.28 -1.58
C ARG A 688 -22.29 8.00 -0.63
N THR A 689 -21.78 8.77 0.33
CA THR A 689 -22.60 9.62 1.19
C THR A 689 -23.28 10.74 0.39
N LEU A 690 -22.54 11.45 -0.47
CA LEU A 690 -23.09 12.44 -1.39
C LEU A 690 -24.16 11.85 -2.32
N ILE A 691 -23.98 10.60 -2.78
CA ILE A 691 -24.98 9.88 -3.57
C ILE A 691 -26.25 9.60 -2.75
N ARG A 692 -26.11 9.14 -1.50
CA ARG A 692 -27.26 8.91 -0.61
C ARG A 692 -28.00 10.22 -0.33
N GLU A 693 -27.27 11.29 -0.06
CA GLU A 693 -27.83 12.65 0.11
C GLU A 693 -28.56 13.12 -1.15
N CYS A 694 -27.96 12.92 -2.33
CA CYS A 694 -28.59 13.24 -3.60
C CYS A 694 -29.89 12.43 -3.80
N GLY A 695 -29.85 11.12 -3.54
CA GLY A 695 -31.02 10.25 -3.62
C GLY A 695 -32.12 10.68 -2.67
N LEU A 696 -31.77 11.02 -1.44
CA LEU A 696 -32.70 11.50 -0.41
C LEU A 696 -33.31 12.85 -0.80
N GLU A 697 -32.49 13.80 -1.26
CA GLU A 697 -32.94 15.11 -1.73
C GLU A 697 -33.95 14.97 -2.88
N VAL A 698 -33.67 14.10 -3.85
CA VAL A 698 -34.60 13.83 -4.98
C VAL A 698 -35.89 13.20 -4.46
N ILE A 699 -35.81 12.17 -3.61
CA ILE A 699 -36.98 11.47 -3.08
C ILE A 699 -37.87 12.43 -2.27
N GLU A 700 -37.33 13.19 -1.33
CA GLU A 700 -38.13 14.08 -0.49
C GLU A 700 -38.76 15.23 -1.31
N LYS A 701 -38.00 15.86 -2.22
CA LYS A 701 -38.53 16.94 -3.07
C LYS A 701 -39.54 16.44 -4.10
N SER A 702 -39.44 15.18 -4.53
CA SER A 702 -40.38 14.61 -5.51
C SER A 702 -41.83 14.58 -5.04
N GLN A 703 -42.08 14.68 -3.73
CA GLN A 703 -43.41 14.80 -3.16
C GLN A 703 -44.19 15.97 -3.78
N GLU A 704 -43.51 17.07 -4.07
CA GLU A 704 -44.09 18.28 -4.65
C GLU A 704 -44.28 18.20 -6.18
N ALA A 705 -43.67 17.22 -6.86
CA ALA A 705 -43.74 17.12 -8.31
C ALA A 705 -45.12 16.67 -8.79
N GLU A 706 -45.82 17.51 -9.57
CA GLU A 706 -47.16 17.17 -10.10
C GLU A 706 -47.09 16.37 -11.42
N ASN A 707 -45.99 16.51 -12.14
CA ASN A 707 -45.75 15.90 -13.44
C ASN A 707 -44.25 15.57 -13.65
N ILE A 708 -43.96 14.86 -14.74
CA ILE A 708 -42.60 14.43 -15.10
C ILE A 708 -41.63 15.61 -15.35
N SER A 709 -42.12 16.79 -15.78
CA SER A 709 -41.28 17.98 -15.97
C SER A 709 -40.78 18.52 -14.64
N ASP A 710 -41.65 18.58 -13.63
CA ASP A 710 -41.28 19.03 -12.28
C ASP A 710 -40.28 18.07 -11.64
N LEU A 711 -40.54 16.75 -11.76
CA LEU A 711 -39.60 15.72 -11.31
C LEU A 711 -38.24 15.85 -12.00
N SER A 712 -38.23 16.09 -13.32
CA SER A 712 -37.00 16.28 -14.08
C SER A 712 -36.20 17.50 -13.62
N LYS A 713 -36.85 18.61 -13.26
CA LYS A 713 -36.16 19.80 -12.72
C LYS A 713 -35.49 19.49 -11.39
N ILE A 714 -36.21 18.82 -10.49
CA ILE A 714 -35.69 18.40 -9.18
C ILE A 714 -34.45 17.53 -9.36
N GLU A 715 -34.55 16.50 -10.21
CA GLU A 715 -33.46 15.57 -10.49
C GLU A 715 -32.25 16.26 -11.13
N VAL A 716 -32.45 17.12 -12.14
CA VAL A 716 -31.35 17.85 -12.80
C VAL A 716 -30.61 18.75 -11.80
N THR A 717 -31.34 19.45 -10.94
CA THR A 717 -30.72 20.29 -9.90
C THR A 717 -29.90 19.46 -8.92
N ALA A 718 -30.46 18.35 -8.41
CA ALA A 718 -29.75 17.46 -7.49
C ALA A 718 -28.51 16.82 -8.13
N ILE A 719 -28.63 16.33 -9.37
CA ILE A 719 -27.51 15.75 -10.13
C ILE A 719 -26.41 16.77 -10.41
N SER A 720 -26.77 18.00 -10.78
CA SER A 720 -25.79 19.07 -10.99
C SER A 720 -25.06 19.43 -9.70
N LYS A 721 -25.79 19.48 -8.57
CA LYS A 721 -25.21 19.70 -7.25
C LYS A 721 -24.26 18.55 -6.87
N LEU A 722 -24.67 17.29 -7.07
CA LEU A 722 -23.83 16.11 -6.85
C LEU A 722 -22.53 16.19 -7.64
N ARG A 723 -22.59 16.48 -8.95
CA ARG A 723 -21.40 16.65 -9.80
C ARG A 723 -20.45 17.71 -9.23
N SER A 724 -20.98 18.88 -8.87
CA SER A 724 -20.17 19.96 -8.30
C SER A 724 -19.56 19.58 -6.93
N GLN A 725 -20.27 18.84 -6.09
CA GLN A 725 -19.75 18.37 -4.81
C GLN A 725 -18.65 17.32 -5.00
N ILE A 726 -18.81 16.40 -5.95
CA ILE A 726 -17.78 15.40 -6.29
C ILE A 726 -16.54 16.08 -6.89
N GLU A 727 -16.71 17.03 -7.84
CA GLU A 727 -15.59 17.78 -8.41
C GLU A 727 -14.80 18.54 -7.35
N LYS A 728 -15.49 19.20 -6.40
CA LYS A 728 -14.83 19.86 -5.27
C LYS A 728 -14.10 18.86 -4.38
N TYR A 729 -14.71 17.71 -4.10
CA TYR A 729 -14.08 16.65 -3.33
C TYR A 729 -12.79 16.17 -4.02
N GLU A 730 -12.83 15.93 -5.33
CA GLU A 730 -11.66 15.52 -6.12
C GLU A 730 -10.56 16.58 -6.14
N VAL A 731 -10.89 17.86 -6.37
CA VAL A 731 -9.89 18.94 -6.35
C VAL A 731 -9.18 19.03 -5.01
N ASN A 732 -9.91 18.82 -3.92
CA ASN A 732 -9.35 18.90 -2.57
C ASN A 732 -8.52 17.66 -2.20
N HIS A 733 -8.94 16.44 -2.61
CA HIS A 733 -8.33 15.18 -2.14
C HIS A 733 -7.41 14.50 -3.18
N TYR A 734 -7.61 14.78 -4.47
CA TYR A 734 -6.87 14.25 -5.62
C TYR A 734 -6.58 15.35 -6.64
N PRO A 735 -5.70 16.34 -6.33
CA PRO A 735 -5.26 17.30 -7.32
C PRO A 735 -4.67 16.52 -8.51
N THR A 736 -5.36 16.55 -9.65
CA THR A 736 -4.92 15.86 -10.85
C THR A 736 -3.60 16.45 -11.33
N GLN A 737 -2.74 15.61 -11.92
CA GLN A 737 -1.42 15.94 -12.46
C GLN A 737 -1.41 17.05 -13.55
N HIS A 738 -2.54 17.71 -13.84
CA HIS A 738 -2.65 18.78 -14.83
C HIS A 738 -2.44 20.20 -14.29
N GLU A 739 -2.26 20.38 -12.97
CA GLU A 739 -1.76 21.64 -12.39
C GLU A 739 -0.24 21.60 -12.06
N LEU A 740 0.48 20.59 -12.59
CA LEU A 740 1.94 20.43 -12.46
C LEU A 740 2.68 20.59 -13.80
N LEU A 741 2.21 21.49 -14.67
CA LEU A 741 3.00 22.04 -15.79
C LEU A 741 3.16 23.54 -15.66
#